data_AF-A0A4Q1S5X2-F1
#
_entry.id   AF-A0A4Q1S5X2-F1
#
_cell.length_a   1.000
_cell.length_b   1.000
_cell.length_c   1.000
_cell.angle_alpha   90.00
_cell.angle_beta   90.00
_cell.angle_gamma   90.00
#
_symmetry.space_group_name_H-M   'P 1'
#
loop_
_entity.id
_entity.type
_entity.pdbx_description
1 polymer ?
#
loop_
_entity_poly.entity_id
_entity_poly.type
_entity_poly.pdbx_seq_one_letter_code
_entity_poly.pdbx_strand_id
1 'polypeptide(L)'
;MFRTLRSKLIVLMALLLVISLAATQLVGVVQMRKMVDADVKQRAQTALDGLLGDIRDSFQSEENSLVQFSESPLALQMVQDEKMWLQLEKQFRTFLRLHENVQFIYIGTEQKKMYISPMTELPDGYDPTSRPWYKAAMKRPDEVVWTEPYVDAITGKHVVTLAKAVSENGRIAAVIGIDMTLDAVTRIVNASDVGYHGYPVLFDAKGTAVVHPQYKGKNMAKNATVRYMLEHEKGMHEYEQDGERQVIYFTTIPELGWKVGAVYRESDLSAMSRSLGMTMLVITVIAFIIALVVVYFLARSITRPIVALQEQVEKAAGGDLTVHARITAKDEIGRLARHFNDMIDHMRMLISEVNRSVNELAVSADHLSAVSEETMATSEQVAKAIGEIAKGTTDQAGSLDTINERTTALSQQIEAVTNATAGMESLSDETKTASYDGLEHLNILQKKSEEAKHELESVENVINDLVKKMKEIDDVIQTITAISGQTNLLALNASIEAARAGEHGKGFAVVADEVRKLAEQSAKATEMIRATIAAIQQQAGLVMEAVRRSKQAYDEQREAVHTTGDSFVKITGMMEQVATALAGIMEEAKRMNASKDDVVGAMQNIAAIAQQAAAAAEEVAASADDQLQALSTVTESAEALSEMSRQLKQLVEKFKIS
;
A
#
# COMPACT_ATOMS: atom_id res chain seq x y z
N MET A 1 -2.29 -3.88 47.44
CA MET A 1 -2.00 -5.25 47.94
C MET A 1 -2.40 -6.38 46.99
N PHE A 2 -2.73 -6.13 45.71
CA PHE A 2 -3.11 -7.21 44.77
C PHE A 2 -2.41 -7.04 43.43
N ARG A 3 -1.39 -7.90 43.16
CA ARG A 3 -0.52 -7.82 41.98
C ARG A 3 -1.09 -8.49 40.73
N THR A 4 -2.13 -9.33 40.85
CA THR A 4 -2.69 -10.08 39.71
C THR A 4 -4.17 -9.80 39.49
N LEU A 5 -4.61 -9.80 38.23
CA LEU A 5 -6.03 -9.62 37.85
C LEU A 5 -6.95 -10.60 38.59
N ARG A 6 -6.47 -11.85 38.77
CA ARG A 6 -7.14 -12.90 39.54
C ARG A 6 -7.40 -12.50 40.99
N SER A 7 -6.39 -11.95 41.67
CA SER A 7 -6.53 -11.54 43.06
C SER A 7 -7.50 -10.36 43.23
N LYS A 8 -7.54 -9.42 42.27
CA LYS A 8 -8.48 -8.30 42.28
C LYS A 8 -9.94 -8.75 42.11
N LEU A 9 -10.19 -9.66 41.16
CA LEU A 9 -11.54 -10.21 40.91
C LEU A 9 -12.09 -11.00 42.10
N ILE A 10 -11.27 -11.88 42.69
CA ILE A 10 -11.69 -12.69 43.85
C ILE A 10 -12.05 -11.79 45.04
N VAL A 11 -11.23 -10.78 45.32
CA VAL A 11 -11.46 -9.88 46.46
C VAL A 11 -12.71 -9.03 46.27
N LEU A 12 -12.90 -8.46 45.08
CA LEU A 12 -14.10 -7.66 44.78
C LEU A 12 -15.39 -8.49 44.94
N MET A 13 -15.42 -9.70 44.37
CA MET A 13 -16.58 -10.59 44.42
C MET A 13 -16.83 -11.12 45.84
N ALA A 14 -15.78 -11.50 46.57
CA ALA A 14 -15.91 -11.96 47.95
C ALA A 14 -16.44 -10.85 48.88
N LEU A 15 -16.00 -9.61 48.68
CA LEU A 15 -16.44 -8.47 49.50
C LEU A 15 -17.92 -8.15 49.29
N LEU A 16 -18.41 -8.22 48.04
CA LEU A 16 -19.85 -8.11 47.72
C LEU A 16 -20.68 -9.24 48.34
N LEU A 17 -20.16 -10.48 48.33
CA LEU A 17 -20.80 -11.66 48.94
C LEU A 17 -20.92 -11.54 50.46
N VAL A 18 -19.86 -11.05 51.13
CA VAL A 18 -19.88 -10.86 52.59
C VAL A 18 -20.94 -9.82 52.98
N ILE A 19 -21.03 -8.70 52.25
CA ILE A 19 -22.00 -7.64 52.53
C ILE A 19 -23.44 -8.14 52.36
N SER A 20 -23.74 -8.89 51.29
CA SER A 20 -25.10 -9.40 51.04
C SER A 20 -25.55 -10.48 52.03
N LEU A 21 -24.65 -11.38 52.42
CA LEU A 21 -24.92 -12.42 53.43
C LEU A 21 -25.07 -11.85 54.84
N ALA A 22 -24.28 -10.82 55.20
CA ALA A 22 -24.44 -10.13 56.47
C ALA A 22 -25.79 -9.39 56.57
N ALA A 23 -26.20 -8.71 55.49
CA ALA A 23 -27.48 -8.01 55.44
C ALA A 23 -28.68 -8.96 55.56
N THR A 24 -28.66 -10.09 54.86
CA THR A 24 -29.73 -11.10 54.91
C THR A 24 -29.84 -11.75 56.30
N GLN A 25 -28.72 -12.06 56.95
CA GLN A 25 -28.70 -12.60 58.32
C GLN A 25 -29.30 -11.61 59.33
N LEU A 26 -28.93 -10.33 59.23
CA LEU A 26 -29.45 -9.28 60.12
C LEU A 26 -30.97 -9.13 60.00
N VAL A 27 -31.47 -9.06 58.76
CA VAL A 27 -32.91 -8.91 58.48
C VAL A 27 -33.70 -10.12 58.99
N GLY A 28 -33.21 -11.34 58.75
CA GLY A 28 -33.89 -12.57 59.16
C GLY A 28 -34.11 -12.67 60.67
N VAL A 29 -33.10 -12.34 61.48
CA VAL A 29 -33.19 -12.37 62.95
C VAL A 29 -34.19 -11.33 63.48
N VAL A 30 -34.20 -10.12 62.90
CA VAL A 30 -35.15 -9.07 63.31
C VAL A 30 -36.59 -9.45 62.99
N GLN A 31 -36.84 -10.01 61.80
CA GLN A 31 -38.18 -10.40 61.38
C GLN A 31 -38.74 -11.55 62.22
N MET A 32 -37.88 -12.49 62.63
CA MET A 32 -38.27 -13.65 63.44
C MET A 32 -38.75 -13.27 64.84
N ARG A 33 -38.09 -12.32 65.51
CA ARG A 33 -38.55 -11.81 66.83
C ARG A 33 -39.94 -11.20 66.76
N LYS A 34 -40.19 -10.35 65.76
CA LYS A 34 -41.50 -9.72 65.55
C LYS A 34 -42.62 -10.74 65.33
N MET A 35 -42.31 -11.86 64.67
CA MET A 35 -43.29 -12.91 64.39
C MET A 35 -43.67 -13.71 65.65
N VAL A 36 -42.72 -14.00 66.54
CA VAL A 36 -42.98 -14.70 67.81
C VAL A 36 -43.87 -13.86 68.73
N ASP A 37 -43.57 -12.57 68.89
CA ASP A 37 -44.38 -11.69 69.75
C ASP A 37 -45.83 -11.56 69.27
N ALA A 38 -46.03 -11.51 67.95
CA ALA A 38 -47.36 -11.46 67.35
C ALA A 38 -48.16 -12.76 67.58
N ASP A 39 -47.52 -13.93 67.46
CA ASP A 39 -48.18 -15.23 67.65
C ASP A 39 -48.59 -15.46 69.10
N VAL A 40 -47.75 -15.10 70.07
CA VAL A 40 -48.06 -15.23 71.51
C VAL A 40 -49.30 -14.42 71.88
N LYS A 41 -49.37 -13.16 71.44
CA LYS A 41 -50.53 -12.29 71.67
C LYS A 41 -51.81 -12.90 71.10
N GLN A 42 -51.75 -13.40 69.87
CA GLN A 42 -52.91 -13.99 69.21
C GLN A 42 -53.39 -15.24 69.94
N ARG A 43 -52.48 -16.16 70.29
CA ARG A 43 -52.83 -17.39 71.02
C ARG A 43 -53.41 -17.11 72.39
N ALA A 44 -52.84 -16.18 73.14
CA ALA A 44 -53.32 -15.81 74.47
C ALA A 44 -54.76 -15.29 74.42
N GLN A 45 -55.09 -14.45 73.44
CA GLN A 45 -56.45 -13.95 73.25
C GLN A 45 -57.43 -15.08 72.89
N THR A 46 -57.06 -15.94 71.93
CA THR A 46 -57.90 -17.08 71.54
C THR A 46 -58.16 -18.04 72.71
N ALA A 47 -57.15 -18.31 73.54
CA ALA A 47 -57.32 -19.18 74.72
C ALA A 47 -58.25 -18.55 75.77
N LEU A 48 -58.13 -17.24 76.03
CA LEU A 48 -58.97 -16.52 76.99
C LEU A 48 -60.42 -16.39 76.51
N ASP A 49 -60.64 -16.12 75.23
CA ASP A 49 -61.99 -16.07 74.64
C ASP A 49 -62.66 -17.46 74.67
N GLY A 50 -61.91 -18.53 74.39
CA GLY A 50 -62.39 -19.91 74.51
C GLY A 50 -62.81 -20.26 75.94
N LEU A 51 -61.97 -19.90 76.93
CA LEU A 51 -62.29 -20.08 78.35
C LEU A 51 -63.58 -19.37 78.78
N LEU A 52 -63.84 -18.16 78.29
CA LEU A 52 -65.09 -17.45 78.56
C LEU A 52 -66.31 -18.17 77.97
N GLY A 53 -66.17 -18.72 76.76
CA GLY A 53 -67.22 -19.52 76.12
C GLY A 53 -67.54 -20.79 76.91
N ASP A 54 -66.51 -21.58 77.25
CA ASP A 54 -66.68 -22.83 77.98
C ASP A 54 -67.35 -22.65 79.35
N ILE A 55 -67.03 -21.55 80.05
CA ILE A 55 -67.67 -21.21 81.34
C ILE A 55 -69.15 -20.89 81.15
N ARG A 56 -69.52 -20.12 80.12
CA ARG A 56 -70.92 -19.77 79.84
C ARG A 56 -71.74 -21.01 79.46
N ASP A 57 -71.21 -21.84 78.57
CA ASP A 57 -71.89 -23.06 78.10
C ASP A 57 -72.14 -24.05 79.25
N SER A 58 -71.23 -24.12 80.23
CA SER A 58 -71.34 -24.99 81.41
C SER A 58 -72.52 -24.67 82.34
N PHE A 59 -73.20 -23.53 82.16
CA PHE A 59 -74.33 -23.10 83.00
C PHE A 59 -75.63 -22.89 82.22
N GLN A 60 -75.56 -22.88 80.87
CA GLN A 60 -76.71 -22.61 80.02
C GLN A 60 -77.80 -23.69 80.14
N SER A 61 -77.40 -24.95 80.39
CA SER A 61 -78.34 -26.06 80.49
C SER A 61 -79.20 -25.99 81.76
N GLU A 62 -78.64 -25.47 82.83
CA GLU A 62 -79.28 -25.27 84.13
C GLU A 62 -80.28 -24.12 84.06
N GLU A 63 -79.94 -23.03 83.38
CA GLU A 63 -80.89 -21.94 83.11
C GLU A 63 -82.12 -22.42 82.32
N ASN A 64 -81.90 -23.17 81.24
CA ASN A 64 -82.99 -23.67 80.40
C ASN A 64 -83.92 -24.60 81.18
N SER A 65 -83.35 -25.45 82.04
CA SER A 65 -84.12 -26.35 82.89
C SER A 65 -84.90 -25.60 83.97
N LEU A 66 -84.34 -24.51 84.52
CA LEU A 66 -85.03 -23.65 85.46
C LEU A 66 -86.26 -22.98 84.85
N VAL A 67 -86.14 -22.48 83.61
CA VAL A 67 -87.27 -21.93 82.85
C VAL A 67 -88.35 -23.00 82.69
N GLN A 68 -87.97 -24.19 82.24
CA GLN A 68 -88.91 -25.30 82.05
C GLN A 68 -89.65 -25.67 83.33
N PHE A 69 -88.95 -25.73 84.47
CA PHE A 69 -89.60 -26.00 85.75
C PHE A 69 -90.51 -24.86 86.19
N SER A 70 -90.13 -23.61 85.97
CA SER A 70 -90.94 -22.44 86.37
C SER A 70 -92.26 -22.31 85.60
N GLU A 71 -92.29 -22.80 84.35
CA GLU A 71 -93.47 -22.74 83.48
C GLU A 71 -94.27 -24.06 83.48
N SER A 72 -93.78 -25.09 84.18
CA SER A 72 -94.46 -26.38 84.26
C SER A 72 -95.79 -26.24 85.00
N PRO A 73 -96.92 -26.75 84.43
CA PRO A 73 -98.20 -26.79 85.14
C PRO A 73 -98.12 -27.46 86.51
N LEU A 74 -97.18 -28.40 86.67
CA LEU A 74 -96.94 -29.13 87.91
C LEU A 74 -96.41 -28.22 89.03
N ALA A 75 -95.58 -27.23 88.69
CA ALA A 75 -95.05 -26.26 89.66
C ALA A 75 -96.17 -25.35 90.18
N LEU A 76 -97.07 -24.90 89.31
CA LEU A 76 -98.27 -24.15 89.71
C LEU A 76 -99.24 -24.97 90.55
N GLN A 77 -99.55 -26.20 90.12
CA GLN A 77 -100.42 -27.11 90.87
C GLN A 77 -99.87 -27.41 92.26
N MET A 78 -98.54 -27.52 92.41
CA MET A 78 -97.89 -27.71 93.71
C MET A 78 -98.08 -26.53 94.67
N VAL A 79 -98.14 -25.29 94.16
CA VAL A 79 -98.46 -24.14 95.01
C VAL A 79 -99.92 -24.17 95.49
N GLN A 80 -100.85 -24.75 94.71
CA GLN A 80 -102.27 -24.86 95.06
C GLN A 80 -102.60 -26.08 95.94
N ASP A 81 -101.94 -27.22 95.72
CA ASP A 81 -102.08 -28.44 96.52
C ASP A 81 -100.68 -29.01 96.86
N GLU A 82 -100.31 -28.91 98.14
CA GLU A 82 -99.00 -29.36 98.65
C GLU A 82 -98.73 -30.85 98.40
N LYS A 83 -99.78 -31.67 98.22
CA LYS A 83 -99.61 -33.09 97.90
C LYS A 83 -98.92 -33.31 96.56
N MET A 84 -98.99 -32.34 95.65
CA MET A 84 -98.33 -32.40 94.34
C MET A 84 -96.80 -32.24 94.44
N TRP A 85 -96.25 -31.82 95.59
CA TRP A 85 -94.80 -31.73 95.81
C TRP A 85 -94.11 -33.06 95.52
N LEU A 86 -94.68 -34.21 95.90
CA LEU A 86 -94.05 -35.50 95.64
C LEU A 86 -93.82 -35.77 94.13
N GLN A 87 -94.70 -35.28 93.26
CA GLN A 87 -94.54 -35.44 91.82
C GLN A 87 -93.50 -34.48 91.26
N LEU A 88 -93.49 -33.22 91.71
CA LEU A 88 -92.51 -32.21 91.31
C LEU A 88 -91.10 -32.57 91.81
N GLU A 89 -91.00 -33.03 93.06
CA GLU A 89 -89.73 -33.47 93.65
C GLU A 89 -89.10 -34.62 92.85
N LYS A 90 -89.91 -35.53 92.29
CA LYS A 90 -89.38 -36.61 91.43
C LYS A 90 -88.70 -36.05 90.17
N GLN A 91 -89.24 -34.99 89.58
CA GLN A 91 -88.62 -34.31 88.44
C GLN A 91 -87.33 -33.59 88.88
N PHE A 92 -87.37 -32.89 90.01
CA PHE A 92 -86.21 -32.22 90.59
C PHE A 92 -85.06 -33.20 90.89
N ARG A 93 -85.33 -34.35 91.50
CA ARG A 93 -84.31 -35.40 91.73
C ARG A 93 -83.74 -35.96 90.43
N THR A 94 -84.55 -36.06 89.37
CA THR A 94 -84.07 -36.53 88.06
C THR A 94 -83.11 -35.50 87.45
N PHE A 95 -83.46 -34.22 87.52
CA PHE A 95 -82.59 -33.13 87.10
C PHE A 95 -81.26 -33.11 87.86
N LEU A 96 -81.30 -33.22 89.19
CA LEU A 96 -80.08 -33.26 90.01
C LEU A 96 -79.14 -34.45 89.66
N ARG A 97 -79.68 -35.57 89.15
CA ARG A 97 -78.83 -36.70 88.69
C ARG A 97 -78.18 -36.45 87.33
N LEU A 98 -78.76 -35.57 86.52
CA LEU A 98 -78.27 -35.23 85.18
C LEU A 98 -77.36 -34.01 85.18
N HIS A 99 -77.47 -33.15 86.21
CA HIS A 99 -76.73 -31.89 86.33
C HIS A 99 -75.80 -31.93 87.55
N GLU A 100 -74.61 -32.52 87.39
CA GLU A 100 -73.63 -32.71 88.46
C GLU A 100 -73.17 -31.40 89.13
N ASN A 101 -73.31 -30.26 88.43
CA ASN A 101 -72.92 -28.95 88.92
C ASN A 101 -74.00 -28.27 89.78
N VAL A 102 -75.21 -28.85 89.80
CA VAL A 102 -76.32 -28.37 90.62
C VAL A 102 -76.34 -29.10 91.96
N GLN A 103 -76.36 -28.31 93.01
CA GLN A 103 -76.35 -28.78 94.38
C GLN A 103 -77.76 -28.96 94.96
N PHE A 104 -78.62 -27.97 94.76
CA PHE A 104 -80.01 -28.01 95.21
C PHE A 104 -80.92 -27.41 94.15
N ILE A 105 -82.15 -27.92 94.08
CA ILE A 105 -83.26 -27.26 93.39
C ILE A 105 -84.44 -27.18 94.34
N TYR A 106 -85.09 -26.03 94.37
CA TYR A 106 -86.07 -25.74 95.39
C TYR A 106 -87.10 -24.73 94.95
N ILE A 107 -88.21 -24.67 95.66
CA ILE A 107 -89.30 -23.73 95.45
C ILE A 107 -89.74 -23.12 96.77
N GLY A 108 -89.68 -21.79 96.84
CA GLY A 108 -90.21 -21.01 97.95
C GLY A 108 -91.55 -20.40 97.59
N THR A 109 -92.53 -20.46 98.48
CA THR A 109 -93.87 -19.88 98.27
C THR A 109 -94.05 -18.54 99.00
N GLU A 110 -95.05 -17.77 98.59
CA GLU A 110 -95.41 -16.49 99.25
C GLU A 110 -95.78 -16.69 100.73
N GLN A 111 -96.33 -17.85 101.11
CA GLN A 111 -96.65 -18.20 102.49
C GLN A 111 -95.41 -18.63 103.31
N LYS A 112 -94.21 -18.33 102.81
CA LYS A 112 -92.90 -18.63 103.42
C LYS A 112 -92.62 -20.13 103.60
N LYS A 113 -93.35 -21.00 102.90
CA LYS A 113 -93.04 -22.42 102.86
C LYS A 113 -91.94 -22.67 101.85
N MET A 114 -91.09 -23.65 102.15
CA MET A 114 -89.93 -23.99 101.35
C MET A 114 -89.93 -25.48 101.07
N TYR A 115 -89.80 -25.83 99.80
CA TYR A 115 -89.68 -27.21 99.36
C TYR A 115 -88.37 -27.35 98.59
N ILE A 116 -87.48 -28.21 99.08
CA ILE A 116 -86.12 -28.36 98.56
C ILE A 116 -85.83 -29.82 98.25
N SER A 117 -85.13 -30.05 97.14
CA SER A 117 -84.60 -31.36 96.79
C SER A 117 -83.07 -31.28 96.61
N PRO A 118 -82.30 -32.25 97.12
CA PRO A 118 -82.73 -33.31 98.05
C PRO A 118 -83.27 -32.74 99.37
N MET A 119 -84.20 -33.46 100.01
CA MET A 119 -84.78 -33.04 101.29
C MET A 119 -83.68 -32.87 102.34
N THR A 120 -83.62 -31.69 102.96
CA THR A 120 -82.66 -31.34 104.01
C THR A 120 -83.36 -30.52 105.10
N GLU A 121 -82.90 -30.66 106.35
CA GLU A 121 -83.42 -29.84 107.46
C GLU A 121 -83.03 -28.38 107.25
N LEU A 122 -84.02 -27.49 107.27
CA LEU A 122 -83.81 -26.05 107.16
C LEU A 122 -83.60 -25.46 108.58
N PRO A 123 -82.77 -24.41 108.73
CA PRO A 123 -82.59 -23.73 110.01
C PRO A 123 -83.92 -23.24 110.61
N ASP A 124 -84.08 -23.31 111.94
CA ASP A 124 -85.30 -22.83 112.62
C ASP A 124 -85.61 -21.37 112.23
N GLY A 125 -86.84 -21.13 111.78
CA GLY A 125 -87.31 -19.80 111.34
C GLY A 125 -86.89 -19.40 109.92
N TYR A 126 -86.44 -20.33 109.08
CA TYR A 126 -86.04 -20.06 107.70
C TYR A 126 -87.14 -19.39 106.87
N ASP A 127 -86.85 -18.18 106.36
CA ASP A 127 -87.75 -17.39 105.51
C ASP A 127 -87.19 -17.30 104.08
N PRO A 128 -87.71 -18.08 103.11
CA PRO A 128 -87.22 -18.06 101.73
C PRO A 128 -87.43 -16.69 101.06
N THR A 129 -88.46 -15.93 101.46
CA THR A 129 -88.79 -14.63 100.84
C THR A 129 -87.78 -13.54 101.18
N SER A 130 -87.00 -13.72 102.24
CA SER A 130 -85.95 -12.78 102.66
C SER A 130 -84.65 -12.91 101.86
N ARG A 131 -84.47 -14.02 101.14
CA ARG A 131 -83.20 -14.42 100.52
C ARG A 131 -82.90 -13.64 99.24
N PRO A 132 -81.60 -13.42 98.90
CA PRO A 132 -81.22 -12.67 97.70
C PRO A 132 -81.81 -13.22 96.41
N TRP A 133 -81.79 -14.54 96.22
CA TRP A 133 -82.33 -15.21 95.03
C TRP A 133 -83.84 -14.97 94.87
N TYR A 134 -84.60 -15.05 95.97
CA TYR A 134 -86.05 -14.84 95.95
C TYR A 134 -86.37 -13.37 95.60
N LYS A 135 -85.70 -12.42 96.26
CA LYS A 135 -85.86 -10.98 95.99
C LYS A 135 -85.45 -10.61 94.56
N ALA A 136 -84.38 -11.22 94.04
CA ALA A 136 -83.90 -10.97 92.70
C ALA A 136 -84.91 -11.46 91.66
N ALA A 137 -85.45 -12.66 91.82
CA ALA A 137 -86.45 -13.22 90.91
C ALA A 137 -87.79 -12.48 91.00
N MET A 138 -88.21 -12.04 92.18
CA MET A 138 -89.43 -11.21 92.32
C MET A 138 -89.33 -9.85 91.61
N LYS A 139 -88.12 -9.26 91.53
CA LYS A 139 -87.91 -8.00 90.81
C LYS A 139 -87.95 -8.16 89.30
N ARG A 140 -87.58 -9.35 88.79
CA ARG A 140 -87.51 -9.69 87.37
C ARG A 140 -88.18 -11.04 87.15
N PRO A 141 -89.52 -11.11 87.25
CA PRO A 141 -90.23 -12.39 87.27
C PRO A 141 -90.12 -13.17 85.96
N ASP A 142 -89.93 -12.49 84.83
CA ASP A 142 -89.90 -13.11 83.50
C ASP A 142 -88.51 -13.67 83.13
N GLU A 143 -87.45 -13.25 83.85
CA GLU A 143 -86.06 -13.61 83.58
C GLU A 143 -85.53 -14.68 84.57
N VAL A 144 -84.59 -15.50 84.12
CA VAL A 144 -83.71 -16.22 85.05
C VAL A 144 -82.70 -15.21 85.59
N VAL A 145 -82.62 -15.08 86.90
CA VAL A 145 -81.66 -14.19 87.55
C VAL A 145 -80.55 -14.97 88.22
N TRP A 146 -79.33 -14.45 88.11
CA TRP A 146 -78.15 -14.96 88.81
C TRP A 146 -77.93 -14.13 90.05
N THR A 147 -77.65 -14.80 91.18
CA THR A 147 -77.12 -14.11 92.34
C THR A 147 -75.63 -13.84 92.17
N GLU A 148 -75.10 -12.84 92.87
CA GLU A 148 -73.66 -12.80 93.13
C GLU A 148 -73.23 -14.09 93.85
N PRO A 149 -72.01 -14.60 93.63
CA PRO A 149 -71.45 -15.72 94.38
C PRO A 149 -71.56 -15.49 95.89
N TYR A 150 -72.19 -16.42 96.59
CA TYR A 150 -72.31 -16.37 98.04
C TYR A 150 -72.06 -17.74 98.66
N VAL A 151 -71.83 -17.74 99.96
CA VAL A 151 -71.64 -18.98 100.72
C VAL A 151 -73.01 -19.56 101.01
N ASP A 152 -73.28 -20.73 100.45
CA ASP A 152 -74.49 -21.49 100.70
C ASP A 152 -74.66 -21.72 102.22
N ALA A 153 -75.86 -21.43 102.72
CA ALA A 153 -76.16 -21.50 104.14
C ALA A 153 -76.21 -22.94 104.66
N ILE A 154 -76.38 -23.92 103.78
CA ILE A 154 -76.50 -25.34 104.13
C ILE A 154 -75.12 -26.01 104.11
N THR A 155 -74.33 -25.77 103.07
CA THR A 155 -73.09 -26.53 102.81
C THR A 155 -71.81 -25.75 102.98
N GLY A 156 -71.87 -24.42 103.12
CA GLY A 156 -70.69 -23.58 103.23
C GLY A 156 -69.88 -23.48 101.92
N LYS A 157 -70.38 -24.02 100.81
CA LYS A 157 -69.74 -23.89 99.49
C LYS A 157 -70.06 -22.53 98.86
N HIS A 158 -69.15 -22.05 98.01
CA HIS A 158 -69.47 -20.90 97.17
C HIS A 158 -70.37 -21.35 96.03
N VAL A 159 -71.59 -20.85 96.04
CA VAL A 159 -72.60 -21.15 95.04
C VAL A 159 -73.07 -19.87 94.36
N VAL A 160 -73.60 -20.06 93.15
CA VAL A 160 -74.42 -19.07 92.48
C VAL A 160 -75.81 -19.68 92.33
N THR A 161 -76.83 -18.96 92.79
CA THR A 161 -78.21 -19.38 92.62
C THR A 161 -78.76 -18.79 91.33
N LEU A 162 -79.30 -19.65 90.47
CA LEU A 162 -80.22 -19.29 89.41
C LEU A 162 -81.63 -19.27 90.00
N ALA A 163 -82.40 -18.20 89.83
CA ALA A 163 -83.78 -18.16 90.31
C ALA A 163 -84.75 -17.59 89.27
N LYS A 164 -85.98 -18.14 89.22
CA LYS A 164 -87.06 -17.64 88.37
C LYS A 164 -88.40 -17.75 89.07
N ALA A 165 -89.26 -16.75 88.86
CA ALA A 165 -90.60 -16.73 89.43
C ALA A 165 -91.53 -17.71 88.72
N VAL A 166 -92.46 -18.31 89.46
CA VAL A 166 -93.56 -19.14 88.97
C VAL A 166 -94.83 -18.27 89.03
N SER A 167 -95.46 -18.02 87.89
CA SER A 167 -96.62 -17.11 87.80
C SER A 167 -97.79 -17.73 87.03
N GLU A 168 -99.02 -17.39 87.43
CA GLU A 168 -100.27 -17.72 86.71
C GLU A 168 -101.07 -16.44 86.48
N ASN A 169 -101.46 -16.16 85.23
CA ASN A 169 -102.27 -14.99 84.87
C ASN A 169 -101.76 -13.66 85.47
N GLY A 170 -100.44 -13.48 85.50
CA GLY A 170 -99.77 -12.27 86.00
C GLY A 170 -99.58 -12.19 87.53
N ARG A 171 -100.02 -13.20 88.30
CA ARG A 171 -99.79 -13.28 89.74
C ARG A 171 -98.67 -14.26 90.04
N ILE A 172 -97.63 -13.80 90.77
CA ILE A 172 -96.49 -14.65 91.17
C ILE A 172 -96.94 -15.51 92.36
N ALA A 173 -96.84 -16.83 92.20
CA ALA A 173 -97.27 -17.81 93.18
C ALA A 173 -96.10 -18.35 94.03
N ALA A 174 -94.92 -18.49 93.42
CA ALA A 174 -93.71 -19.00 94.06
C ALA A 174 -92.46 -18.59 93.28
N VAL A 175 -91.26 -18.94 93.77
CA VAL A 175 -89.99 -18.80 93.06
C VAL A 175 -89.24 -20.12 93.13
N ILE A 176 -88.78 -20.61 91.98
CA ILE A 176 -87.87 -21.76 91.91
C ILE A 176 -86.44 -21.23 91.89
N GLY A 177 -85.56 -21.85 92.68
CA GLY A 177 -84.13 -21.59 92.67
C GLY A 177 -83.32 -22.87 92.50
N ILE A 178 -82.17 -22.74 91.85
CA ILE A 178 -81.18 -23.78 91.61
C ILE A 178 -79.83 -23.27 92.10
N ASP A 179 -79.24 -23.95 93.07
CA ASP A 179 -77.88 -23.63 93.55
C ASP A 179 -76.85 -24.38 92.73
N MET A 180 -75.94 -23.63 92.10
CA MET A 180 -74.84 -24.18 91.32
C MET A 180 -73.50 -23.97 92.00
N THR A 181 -72.65 -24.98 91.98
CA THR A 181 -71.31 -24.90 92.58
C THR A 181 -70.30 -24.24 91.62
N LEU A 182 -69.44 -23.38 92.15
CA LEU A 182 -68.37 -22.73 91.37
C LEU A 182 -67.13 -23.63 91.14
N ASP A 183 -67.19 -24.90 91.54
CA ASP A 183 -66.14 -25.89 91.31
C ASP A 183 -65.94 -26.19 89.81
N ALA A 184 -67.00 -26.09 89.00
CA ALA A 184 -66.95 -26.29 87.55
C ALA A 184 -66.04 -25.26 86.84
N VAL A 185 -66.20 -23.97 87.18
CA VAL A 185 -65.39 -22.86 86.64
C VAL A 185 -63.90 -23.07 86.93
N THR A 186 -63.59 -23.49 88.15
CA THR A 186 -62.21 -23.78 88.59
C THR A 186 -61.59 -24.93 87.79
N ARG A 187 -62.39 -25.93 87.40
CA ARG A 187 -61.94 -27.09 86.61
C ARG A 187 -61.64 -26.70 85.16
N ILE A 188 -62.52 -25.91 84.54
CA ILE A 188 -62.36 -25.43 83.17
C ILE A 188 -61.06 -24.62 83.03
N VAL A 189 -60.82 -23.69 83.95
CA VAL A 189 -59.61 -22.86 83.90
C VAL A 189 -58.34 -23.68 84.10
N ASN A 190 -58.30 -24.63 85.05
CA ASN A 190 -57.11 -25.48 85.27
C ASN A 190 -56.77 -26.41 84.11
N ALA A 191 -57.77 -26.84 83.33
CA ALA A 191 -57.56 -27.76 82.21
C ALA A 191 -57.11 -27.06 80.91
N SER A 192 -57.11 -25.72 80.88
CA SER A 192 -56.76 -24.96 79.68
C SER A 192 -55.25 -24.94 79.39
N ASP A 193 -54.92 -25.26 78.14
CA ASP A 193 -53.57 -25.06 77.59
C ASP A 193 -53.52 -23.71 76.88
N VAL A 194 -52.75 -22.78 77.45
CA VAL A 194 -52.55 -21.44 76.87
C VAL A 194 -51.36 -21.40 75.90
N GLY A 195 -50.66 -22.53 75.70
CA GLY A 195 -49.49 -22.65 74.82
C GLY A 195 -48.23 -22.00 75.40
N TYR A 196 -47.11 -22.14 74.68
CA TYR A 196 -45.82 -21.51 75.05
C TYR A 196 -45.33 -21.77 76.49
N HIS A 197 -45.66 -22.94 77.06
CA HIS A 197 -45.41 -23.27 78.47
C HIS A 197 -46.02 -22.26 79.47
N GLY A 198 -46.99 -21.46 79.03
CA GLY A 198 -47.75 -20.56 79.89
C GLY A 198 -48.75 -21.30 80.76
N TYR A 199 -49.29 -20.61 81.76
CA TYR A 199 -50.28 -21.18 82.66
C TYR A 199 -51.47 -20.24 82.90
N PRO A 200 -52.67 -20.80 83.10
CA PRO A 200 -53.87 -20.02 83.37
C PRO A 200 -53.98 -19.61 84.84
N VAL A 201 -54.65 -18.49 85.09
CA VAL A 201 -54.94 -17.94 86.42
C VAL A 201 -56.39 -17.45 86.49
N LEU A 202 -57.03 -17.58 87.66
CA LEU A 202 -58.39 -17.12 87.94
C LEU A 202 -58.42 -16.42 89.29
N PHE A 203 -58.97 -15.22 89.32
CA PHE A 203 -59.15 -14.43 90.54
C PHE A 203 -60.63 -14.07 90.70
N ASP A 204 -61.14 -14.13 91.93
CA ASP A 204 -62.49 -13.65 92.24
C ASP A 204 -62.58 -12.11 92.13
N ALA A 205 -63.80 -11.57 92.24
CA ALA A 205 -64.04 -10.12 92.17
C ALA A 205 -63.32 -9.29 93.26
N LYS A 206 -62.83 -9.94 94.33
CA LYS A 206 -62.08 -9.32 95.44
C LYS A 206 -60.57 -9.56 95.32
N GLY A 207 -60.09 -10.17 94.24
CA GLY A 207 -58.68 -10.47 93.99
C GLY A 207 -58.16 -11.73 94.68
N THR A 208 -59.02 -12.62 95.18
CA THR A 208 -58.61 -13.91 95.74
C THR A 208 -58.29 -14.89 94.61
N ALA A 209 -57.12 -15.51 94.66
CA ALA A 209 -56.69 -16.48 93.65
C ALA A 209 -57.48 -17.79 93.77
N VAL A 210 -58.37 -18.03 92.81
CA VAL A 210 -59.17 -19.27 92.71
C VAL A 210 -58.37 -20.34 91.96
N VAL A 211 -57.70 -19.95 90.87
CA VAL A 211 -56.74 -20.77 90.13
C VAL A 211 -55.43 -20.01 90.03
N HIS A 212 -54.39 -20.55 90.66
CA HIS A 212 -53.04 -20.02 90.53
C HIS A 212 -52.03 -21.10 90.96
N PRO A 213 -50.90 -21.31 90.25
CA PRO A 213 -49.94 -22.36 90.60
C PRO A 213 -49.40 -22.26 92.04
N GLN A 214 -49.07 -21.04 92.48
CA GLN A 214 -48.46 -20.79 93.80
C GLN A 214 -49.38 -20.17 94.88
N TYR A 215 -50.38 -19.37 94.51
CA TYR A 215 -51.09 -18.49 95.45
C TYR A 215 -52.57 -18.87 95.71
N LYS A 216 -52.99 -20.09 95.33
CA LYS A 216 -54.38 -20.55 95.49
C LYS A 216 -54.93 -20.29 96.90
N GLY A 217 -56.11 -19.66 96.98
CA GLY A 217 -56.80 -19.31 98.23
C GLY A 217 -56.32 -18.04 98.93
N LYS A 218 -55.26 -17.38 98.44
CA LYS A 218 -54.77 -16.10 99.01
C LYS A 218 -55.42 -14.92 98.33
N ASN A 219 -55.73 -13.87 99.11
CA ASN A 219 -56.16 -12.60 98.56
C ASN A 219 -54.95 -11.82 98.01
N MET A 220 -54.95 -11.60 96.71
CA MET A 220 -53.87 -10.97 95.95
C MET A 220 -54.23 -9.55 95.49
N ALA A 221 -55.31 -8.93 95.99
CA ALA A 221 -55.74 -7.59 95.56
C ALA A 221 -54.66 -6.50 95.77
N LYS A 222 -53.74 -6.71 96.72
CA LYS A 222 -52.61 -5.78 96.95
C LYS A 222 -51.47 -5.95 95.94
N ASN A 223 -51.36 -7.09 95.23
CA ASN A 223 -50.35 -7.31 94.20
C ASN A 223 -50.59 -6.37 93.00
N ALA A 224 -49.53 -5.75 92.46
CA ALA A 224 -49.65 -4.75 91.40
C ALA A 224 -50.27 -5.31 90.12
N THR A 225 -49.89 -6.52 89.71
CA THR A 225 -50.43 -7.20 88.53
C THR A 225 -51.90 -7.54 88.71
N VAL A 226 -52.27 -8.13 89.86
CA VAL A 226 -53.68 -8.48 90.13
C VAL A 226 -54.56 -7.23 90.28
N ARG A 227 -54.03 -6.15 90.88
CA ARG A 227 -54.73 -4.87 90.93
C ARG A 227 -54.99 -4.30 89.54
N TYR A 228 -53.97 -4.35 88.66
CA TYR A 228 -54.12 -3.95 87.27
C TYR A 228 -55.21 -4.76 86.55
N MET A 229 -55.28 -6.08 86.81
CA MET A 229 -56.34 -6.94 86.27
C MET A 229 -57.73 -6.57 86.81
N LEU A 230 -57.84 -6.20 88.09
CA LEU A 230 -59.11 -5.81 88.70
C LEU A 230 -59.65 -4.49 88.13
N GLU A 231 -58.77 -3.53 87.84
CA GLU A 231 -59.12 -2.20 87.31
C GLU A 231 -59.51 -2.18 85.83
N HIS A 232 -59.15 -3.21 85.04
CA HIS A 232 -59.40 -3.26 83.60
C HIS A 232 -60.25 -4.47 83.21
N GLU A 233 -61.14 -4.34 82.22
CA GLU A 233 -61.97 -5.46 81.77
C GLU A 233 -61.16 -6.55 81.04
N LYS A 234 -60.22 -6.15 80.19
CA LYS A 234 -59.29 -7.02 79.47
C LYS A 234 -58.01 -6.28 79.14
N GLY A 235 -56.90 -6.99 78.97
CA GLY A 235 -55.65 -6.35 78.60
C GLY A 235 -54.44 -7.26 78.69
N MET A 236 -53.27 -6.65 78.59
CA MET A 236 -52.00 -7.29 78.88
C MET A 236 -51.21 -6.47 79.90
N HIS A 237 -50.41 -7.14 80.71
CA HIS A 237 -49.49 -6.50 81.63
C HIS A 237 -48.18 -7.25 81.65
N GLU A 238 -47.08 -6.52 81.53
CA GLU A 238 -45.74 -7.06 81.73
C GLU A 238 -45.27 -6.75 83.14
N TYR A 239 -44.70 -7.76 83.80
CA TYR A 239 -44.25 -7.63 85.17
C TYR A 239 -43.09 -8.60 85.42
N GLU A 240 -42.43 -8.41 86.54
CA GLU A 240 -41.36 -9.31 86.97
C GLU A 240 -41.81 -10.08 88.20
N GLN A 241 -41.64 -11.40 88.15
CA GLN A 241 -41.92 -12.29 89.26
C GLN A 241 -40.78 -13.30 89.39
N ASP A 242 -40.24 -13.44 90.60
CA ASP A 242 -39.11 -14.32 90.94
C ASP A 242 -37.84 -14.07 90.08
N GLY A 243 -37.62 -12.83 89.64
CA GLY A 243 -36.47 -12.43 88.80
C GLY A 243 -36.63 -12.75 87.31
N GLU A 244 -37.79 -13.26 86.90
CA GLU A 244 -38.13 -13.49 85.49
C GLU A 244 -39.19 -12.50 85.02
N ARG A 245 -38.98 -11.93 83.83
CA ARG A 245 -39.98 -11.12 83.15
C ARG A 245 -41.09 -12.00 82.59
N GLN A 246 -42.31 -11.63 82.91
CA GLN A 246 -43.53 -12.32 82.55
C GLN A 246 -44.50 -11.36 81.88
N VAL A 247 -45.31 -11.89 80.97
CA VAL A 247 -46.44 -11.17 80.39
C VAL A 247 -47.71 -11.94 80.71
N ILE A 248 -48.70 -11.25 81.28
CA ILE A 248 -50.04 -11.79 81.48
C ILE A 248 -51.01 -11.13 80.50
N TYR A 249 -51.82 -11.96 79.85
CA TYR A 249 -53.02 -11.53 79.15
C TYR A 249 -54.23 -11.89 80.00
N PHE A 250 -55.23 -11.03 80.11
CA PHE A 250 -56.40 -11.30 80.95
C PHE A 250 -57.69 -10.71 80.39
N THR A 251 -58.81 -11.24 80.89
CA THR A 251 -60.17 -10.79 80.62
C THR A 251 -61.08 -11.03 81.85
N THR A 252 -62.30 -10.49 81.82
CA THR A 252 -63.29 -10.58 82.90
C THR A 252 -64.44 -11.49 82.50
N ILE A 253 -64.85 -12.39 83.40
CA ILE A 253 -66.05 -13.22 83.26
C ILE A 253 -67.27 -12.34 83.61
N PRO A 254 -68.11 -11.93 82.64
CA PRO A 254 -69.15 -10.92 82.86
C PRO A 254 -70.16 -11.30 83.94
N GLU A 255 -70.52 -12.57 84.05
CA GLU A 255 -71.57 -13.09 84.94
C GLU A 255 -71.11 -13.15 86.40
N LEU A 256 -69.79 -13.29 86.64
CA LEU A 256 -69.21 -13.49 87.97
C LEU A 256 -68.37 -12.30 88.47
N GLY A 257 -67.94 -11.41 87.56
CA GLY A 257 -66.96 -10.36 87.86
C GLY A 257 -65.53 -10.87 88.13
N TRP A 258 -65.28 -12.15 87.90
CA TRP A 258 -63.99 -12.81 88.13
C TRP A 258 -63.02 -12.53 86.97
N LYS A 259 -61.71 -12.49 87.25
CA LYS A 259 -60.64 -12.25 86.27
C LYS A 259 -59.95 -13.54 85.89
N VAL A 260 -59.93 -13.87 84.60
CA VAL A 260 -59.19 -15.01 84.06
C VAL A 260 -58.02 -14.50 83.23
N GLY A 261 -56.85 -15.12 83.37
CA GLY A 261 -55.63 -14.70 82.67
C GLY A 261 -54.73 -15.86 82.27
N ALA A 262 -53.80 -15.60 81.36
CA ALA A 262 -52.79 -16.50 80.85
C ALA A 262 -51.41 -15.84 80.97
N VAL A 263 -50.49 -16.47 81.69
CA VAL A 263 -49.14 -15.95 81.98
C VAL A 263 -48.09 -16.66 81.14
N TYR A 264 -47.17 -15.90 80.53
CA TYR A 264 -46.03 -16.39 79.75
C TYR A 264 -44.71 -15.83 80.28
N ARG A 265 -43.62 -16.61 80.22
CA ARG A 265 -42.28 -16.19 80.63
C ARG A 265 -41.41 -15.80 79.44
N GLU A 266 -40.63 -14.73 79.56
CA GLU A 266 -39.73 -14.27 78.49
C GLU A 266 -38.63 -15.30 78.14
N SER A 267 -38.20 -16.10 79.12
CA SER A 267 -37.24 -17.19 78.93
C SER A 267 -37.74 -18.26 77.96
N ASP A 268 -39.02 -18.62 78.06
CA ASP A 268 -39.67 -19.61 77.18
C ASP A 268 -39.87 -19.06 75.75
N LEU A 269 -40.18 -17.77 75.61
CA LEU A 269 -40.34 -17.10 74.31
C LEU A 269 -39.00 -16.92 73.57
N SER A 270 -37.94 -16.56 74.29
CA SER A 270 -36.62 -16.29 73.71
C SER A 270 -35.84 -17.57 73.33
N ALA A 271 -36.10 -18.70 74.00
CA ALA A 271 -35.51 -20.00 73.66
C ALA A 271 -35.89 -20.46 72.23
N MET A 272 -37.16 -20.27 71.83
CA MET A 272 -37.63 -20.59 70.48
C MET A 272 -36.95 -19.71 69.42
N SER A 273 -36.78 -18.42 69.69
CA SER A 273 -36.10 -17.48 68.77
C SER A 273 -34.61 -17.83 68.56
N ARG A 274 -33.91 -18.31 69.61
CA ARG A 274 -32.50 -18.70 69.51
C ARG A 274 -32.27 -19.97 68.68
N SER A 275 -33.13 -20.97 68.81
CA SER A 275 -33.01 -22.23 68.04
C SER A 275 -33.13 -21.98 66.54
N LEU A 276 -34.13 -21.21 66.12
CA LEU A 276 -34.34 -20.87 64.70
C LEU A 276 -33.22 -19.98 64.12
N GLY A 277 -32.67 -19.06 64.92
CA GLY A 277 -31.54 -18.22 64.52
C GLY A 277 -30.24 -18.99 64.25
N MET A 278 -29.97 -20.07 65.00
CA MET A 278 -28.79 -20.91 64.79
C MET A 278 -28.87 -21.70 63.48
N THR A 279 -30.05 -22.21 63.13
CA THR A 279 -30.28 -22.90 61.85
C THR A 279 -30.04 -21.97 60.65
N MET A 280 -30.47 -20.71 60.73
CA MET A 280 -30.16 -19.71 59.68
C MET A 280 -28.66 -19.44 59.55
N LEU A 281 -27.92 -19.35 60.66
CA LEU A 281 -26.46 -19.12 60.64
C LEU A 281 -25.72 -20.25 59.88
N VAL A 282 -26.08 -21.50 60.13
CA VAL A 282 -25.45 -22.67 59.47
C VAL A 282 -25.66 -22.63 57.95
N ILE A 283 -26.88 -22.31 57.50
CA ILE A 283 -27.21 -22.20 56.07
C ILE A 283 -26.38 -21.08 55.42
N THR A 284 -26.25 -19.92 56.07
CA THR A 284 -25.46 -18.78 55.60
C THR A 284 -23.97 -19.13 55.45
N VAL A 285 -23.40 -19.89 56.40
CA VAL A 285 -21.99 -20.33 56.31
C VAL A 285 -21.77 -21.31 55.16
N ILE A 286 -22.68 -22.27 54.95
CA ILE A 286 -22.58 -23.21 53.82
C ILE A 286 -22.68 -22.47 52.48
N ALA A 287 -23.62 -21.53 52.34
CA ALA A 287 -23.76 -20.71 51.15
C ALA A 287 -22.49 -19.87 50.86
N PHE A 288 -21.86 -19.33 51.91
CA PHE A 288 -20.61 -18.58 51.79
C PHE A 288 -19.46 -19.43 51.23
N ILE A 289 -19.29 -20.67 51.73
CA ILE A 289 -18.25 -21.59 51.26
C ILE A 289 -18.46 -21.96 49.78
N ILE A 290 -19.71 -22.28 49.39
CA ILE A 290 -20.04 -22.61 48.00
C ILE A 290 -19.73 -21.41 47.08
N ALA A 291 -20.09 -20.20 47.49
CA ALA A 291 -19.83 -19.00 46.71
C ALA A 291 -18.33 -18.75 46.51
N LEU A 292 -17.49 -18.98 47.53
CA LEU A 292 -16.03 -18.86 47.41
C LEU A 292 -15.45 -19.84 46.37
N VAL A 293 -15.95 -21.08 46.35
CA VAL A 293 -15.53 -22.08 45.35
C VAL A 293 -15.89 -21.64 43.93
N VAL A 294 -17.12 -21.16 43.73
CA VAL A 294 -17.58 -20.67 42.42
C VAL A 294 -16.76 -19.47 41.94
N VAL A 295 -16.52 -18.49 42.82
CA VAL A 295 -15.68 -17.31 42.52
C VAL A 295 -14.25 -17.72 42.14
N TYR A 296 -13.68 -18.71 42.81
CA TYR A 296 -12.34 -19.22 42.48
C TYR A 296 -12.27 -19.81 41.07
N PHE A 297 -13.26 -20.63 40.67
CA PHE A 297 -13.31 -21.22 39.33
C PHE A 297 -13.55 -20.18 38.23
N LEU A 298 -14.44 -19.22 38.45
CA LEU A 298 -14.70 -18.10 37.51
C LEU A 298 -13.47 -17.20 37.34
N ALA A 299 -12.81 -16.82 38.44
CA ALA A 299 -11.60 -16.01 38.36
C ALA A 299 -10.49 -16.76 37.61
N ARG A 300 -10.39 -18.09 37.79
CA ARG A 300 -9.41 -18.93 37.08
C ARG A 300 -9.72 -19.09 35.59
N SER A 301 -10.99 -19.26 35.20
CA SER A 301 -11.38 -19.44 33.80
C SER A 301 -11.13 -18.17 32.97
N ILE A 302 -11.27 -16.99 33.56
CA ILE A 302 -11.03 -15.70 32.89
C ILE A 302 -9.52 -15.37 32.84
N THR A 303 -8.80 -15.55 33.95
CA THR A 303 -7.41 -15.04 34.04
C THR A 303 -6.38 -15.92 33.34
N ARG A 304 -6.59 -17.24 33.28
CA ARG A 304 -5.61 -18.16 32.67
C ARG A 304 -5.45 -17.93 31.15
N PRO A 305 -6.51 -17.79 30.34
CA PRO A 305 -6.37 -17.51 28.91
C PRO A 305 -5.77 -16.13 28.62
N ILE A 306 -6.06 -15.11 29.46
CA ILE A 306 -5.50 -13.76 29.32
C ILE A 306 -3.98 -13.77 29.53
N VAL A 307 -3.50 -14.45 30.58
CA VAL A 307 -2.05 -14.54 30.85
C VAL A 307 -1.34 -15.33 29.75
N ALA A 308 -1.95 -16.43 29.27
CA ALA A 308 -1.39 -17.20 28.16
C ALA A 308 -1.30 -16.37 26.86
N LEU A 309 -2.32 -15.53 26.58
CA LEU A 309 -2.29 -14.60 25.45
C LEU A 309 -1.23 -13.51 25.64
N GLN A 310 -1.10 -12.93 26.84
CA GLN A 310 -0.07 -11.94 27.15
C GLN A 310 1.34 -12.48 26.86
N GLU A 311 1.62 -13.73 27.23
CA GLU A 311 2.93 -14.35 26.96
C GLU A 311 3.22 -14.48 25.46
N GLN A 312 2.21 -14.77 24.63
CA GLN A 312 2.38 -14.80 23.17
C GLN A 312 2.57 -13.40 22.59
N VAL A 313 1.82 -12.41 23.09
CA VAL A 313 1.97 -11.01 22.70
C VAL A 313 3.37 -10.49 23.05
N GLU A 314 3.92 -10.86 24.21
CA GLU A 314 5.26 -10.46 24.64
C GLU A 314 6.35 -11.05 23.74
N LYS A 315 6.21 -12.31 23.32
CA LYS A 315 7.09 -12.93 22.33
C LYS A 315 6.97 -12.27 20.95
N ALA A 316 5.76 -11.97 20.49
CA ALA A 316 5.53 -11.22 19.24
C ALA A 316 6.16 -9.82 19.27
N ALA A 317 6.03 -9.10 20.38
CA ALA A 317 6.64 -7.79 20.58
C ALA A 317 8.17 -7.84 20.56
N GLY A 318 8.75 -8.98 20.96
CA GLY A 318 10.19 -9.27 20.83
C GLY A 318 10.65 -9.66 19.43
N GLY A 319 9.74 -9.69 18.44
CA GLY A 319 10.04 -10.04 17.05
C GLY A 319 9.81 -11.50 16.69
N ASP A 320 9.34 -12.35 17.62
CA ASP A 320 8.99 -13.74 17.31
C ASP A 320 7.58 -13.84 16.74
N LEU A 321 7.47 -13.86 15.41
CA LEU A 321 6.20 -14.02 14.70
C LEU A 321 5.82 -15.50 14.50
N THR A 322 6.58 -16.45 15.07
CA THR A 322 6.22 -17.88 15.04
C THR A 322 5.18 -18.27 16.07
N VAL A 323 4.86 -17.34 16.97
CA VAL A 323 3.93 -17.51 18.08
C VAL A 323 2.50 -17.75 17.61
N HIS A 324 1.74 -18.51 18.41
CA HIS A 324 0.34 -18.78 18.13
C HIS A 324 -0.44 -18.92 19.44
N ALA A 325 -1.46 -18.08 19.62
CA ALA A 325 -2.33 -18.14 20.79
C ALA A 325 -3.33 -19.28 20.64
N ARG A 326 -3.34 -20.19 21.62
CA ARG A 326 -4.28 -21.30 21.66
C ARG A 326 -5.69 -20.82 22.02
N ILE A 327 -6.64 -21.01 21.10
CA ILE A 327 -8.04 -20.58 21.29
C ILE A 327 -8.78 -21.63 22.14
N THR A 328 -8.93 -21.39 23.44
CA THR A 328 -9.65 -22.30 24.34
C THR A 328 -11.03 -21.82 24.77
N ALA A 329 -11.31 -20.52 24.64
CA ALA A 329 -12.59 -19.92 25.04
C ALA A 329 -13.46 -19.59 23.81
N LYS A 330 -14.78 -19.57 23.98
CA LYS A 330 -15.75 -19.22 22.92
C LYS A 330 -16.30 -17.79 23.06
N ASP A 331 -15.83 -17.05 24.07
CA ASP A 331 -16.24 -15.71 24.43
C ASP A 331 -15.32 -14.63 23.79
N GLU A 332 -15.34 -13.42 24.33
CA GLU A 332 -14.51 -12.28 23.91
C GLU A 332 -13.02 -12.61 23.95
N ILE A 333 -12.56 -13.43 24.91
CA ILE A 333 -11.15 -13.81 25.02
C ILE A 333 -10.76 -14.76 23.88
N GLY A 334 -11.68 -15.65 23.50
CA GLY A 334 -11.53 -16.49 22.32
C GLY A 334 -11.45 -15.71 21.00
N ARG A 335 -12.27 -14.66 20.84
CA ARG A 335 -12.16 -13.76 19.68
C ARG A 335 -10.85 -12.98 19.68
N LEU A 336 -10.42 -12.49 20.83
CA LEU A 336 -9.17 -11.75 20.96
C LEU A 336 -7.96 -12.61 20.57
N ALA A 337 -7.92 -13.89 20.99
CA ALA A 337 -6.88 -14.83 20.57
C ALA A 337 -6.89 -15.08 19.06
N ARG A 338 -8.07 -15.17 18.42
CA ARG A 338 -8.18 -15.28 16.95
C ARG A 338 -7.61 -14.04 16.25
N HIS A 339 -8.06 -12.84 16.63
CA HIS A 339 -7.56 -11.60 16.02
C HIS A 339 -6.06 -11.39 16.25
N PHE A 340 -5.52 -11.82 17.39
CA PHE A 340 -4.08 -11.86 17.60
C PHE A 340 -3.38 -12.78 16.60
N ASN A 341 -3.89 -14.00 16.37
CA ASN A 341 -3.32 -14.91 15.38
C ASN A 341 -3.41 -14.33 13.95
N ASP A 342 -4.57 -13.78 13.57
CA ASP A 342 -4.75 -13.12 12.27
C ASP A 342 -3.74 -11.98 12.08
N MET A 343 -3.48 -11.18 13.12
CA MET A 343 -2.47 -10.11 13.09
C MET A 343 -1.06 -10.67 12.88
N ILE A 344 -0.69 -11.75 13.58
CA ILE A 344 0.62 -12.40 13.43
C ILE A 344 0.79 -12.96 12.01
N ASP A 345 -0.23 -13.61 11.46
CA ASP A 345 -0.18 -14.17 10.10
C ASP A 345 -0.01 -13.05 9.05
N HIS A 346 -0.74 -11.94 9.17
CA HIS A 346 -0.54 -10.78 8.29
C HIS A 346 0.84 -10.15 8.45
N MET A 347 1.38 -10.04 9.68
CA MET A 347 2.74 -9.54 9.90
C MET A 347 3.79 -10.46 9.27
N ARG A 348 3.63 -11.80 9.36
CA ARG A 348 4.54 -12.76 8.70
C ARG A 348 4.54 -12.57 7.19
N MET A 349 3.36 -12.43 6.59
CA MET A 349 3.25 -12.18 5.14
C MET A 349 3.93 -10.86 4.75
N LEU A 350 3.70 -9.78 5.49
CA LEU A 350 4.35 -8.48 5.25
C LEU A 350 5.87 -8.56 5.36
N ILE A 351 6.39 -9.16 6.44
CA ILE A 351 7.83 -9.32 6.65
C ILE A 351 8.46 -10.21 5.57
N SER A 352 7.79 -11.29 5.16
CA SER A 352 8.24 -12.15 4.06
C SER A 352 8.31 -11.39 2.74
N GLU A 353 7.30 -10.58 2.44
CA GLU A 353 7.25 -9.79 1.20
C GLU A 353 8.31 -8.68 1.20
N VAL A 354 8.51 -8.00 2.33
CA VAL A 354 9.61 -7.03 2.47
C VAL A 354 10.97 -7.70 2.26
N ASN A 355 11.19 -8.90 2.84
CA ASN A 355 12.44 -9.64 2.64
C ASN A 355 12.68 -9.97 1.16
N ARG A 356 11.63 -10.41 0.44
CA ARG A 356 11.67 -10.66 -1.00
C ARG A 356 12.02 -9.39 -1.78
N SER A 357 11.33 -8.28 -1.53
CA SER A 357 11.59 -6.99 -2.19
C SER A 357 12.99 -6.45 -1.91
N VAL A 358 13.52 -6.63 -0.70
CA VAL A 358 14.90 -6.28 -0.33
C VAL A 358 15.90 -7.08 -1.15
N ASN A 359 15.71 -8.39 -1.27
CA ASN A 359 16.60 -9.24 -2.06
C ASN A 359 16.54 -8.86 -3.57
N GLU A 360 15.34 -8.61 -4.11
CA GLU A 360 15.16 -8.12 -5.48
C GLU A 360 15.82 -6.76 -5.70
N LEU A 361 15.74 -5.85 -4.72
CA LEU A 361 16.40 -4.54 -4.75
C LEU A 361 17.93 -4.65 -4.75
N ALA A 362 18.49 -5.55 -3.93
CA ALA A 362 19.94 -5.79 -3.89
C ALA A 362 20.45 -6.31 -5.25
N VAL A 363 19.76 -7.31 -5.83
CA VAL A 363 20.11 -7.85 -7.16
C VAL A 363 20.00 -6.78 -8.24
N SER A 364 18.97 -5.93 -8.17
CA SER A 364 18.77 -4.84 -9.14
C SER A 364 19.85 -3.77 -9.02
N ALA A 365 20.30 -3.45 -7.80
CA ALA A 365 21.38 -2.52 -7.54
C ALA A 365 22.72 -3.05 -8.06
N ASP A 366 23.04 -4.32 -7.79
CA ASP A 366 24.25 -4.96 -8.30
C ASP A 366 24.25 -5.01 -9.84
N HIS A 367 23.11 -5.34 -10.46
CA HIS A 367 22.96 -5.32 -11.92
C HIS A 367 23.10 -3.90 -12.50
N LEU A 368 22.55 -2.89 -11.84
CA LEU A 368 22.68 -1.49 -12.26
C LEU A 368 24.14 -1.04 -12.20
N SER A 369 24.86 -1.38 -11.13
CA SER A 369 26.30 -1.11 -10.99
C SER A 369 27.12 -1.76 -12.12
N ALA A 370 26.90 -3.04 -12.40
CA ALA A 370 27.60 -3.74 -13.48
C ALA A 370 27.33 -3.13 -14.86
N VAL A 371 26.07 -2.80 -15.17
CA VAL A 371 25.70 -2.14 -16.44
C VAL A 371 26.31 -0.74 -16.52
N SER A 372 26.36 0.01 -15.41
CA SER A 372 27.01 1.32 -15.37
C SER A 372 28.51 1.23 -15.64
N GLU A 373 29.22 0.26 -15.04
CA GLU A 373 30.64 0.01 -15.32
C GLU A 373 30.89 -0.37 -16.80
N GLU A 374 30.06 -1.25 -17.36
CA GLU A 374 30.14 -1.63 -18.78
C GLU A 374 29.89 -0.42 -19.69
N THR A 375 28.90 0.41 -19.35
CA THR A 375 28.59 1.63 -20.11
C THR A 375 29.73 2.64 -20.00
N MET A 376 30.37 2.78 -18.84
CA MET A 376 31.55 3.64 -18.67
C MET A 376 32.68 3.20 -19.59
N ALA A 377 33.02 1.91 -19.59
CA ALA A 377 34.06 1.38 -20.48
C ALA A 377 33.73 1.63 -21.96
N THR A 378 32.47 1.50 -22.34
CA THR A 378 32.01 1.79 -23.70
C THR A 378 32.11 3.29 -24.03
N SER A 379 31.74 4.18 -23.11
CA SER A 379 31.89 5.63 -23.26
C SER A 379 33.36 6.05 -23.36
N GLU A 380 34.28 5.43 -22.62
CA GLU A 380 35.73 5.64 -22.78
C GLU A 380 36.22 5.23 -24.17
N GLN A 381 35.73 4.11 -24.70
CA GLN A 381 36.04 3.68 -26.07
C GLN A 381 35.51 4.67 -27.11
N VAL A 382 34.31 5.21 -26.91
CA VAL A 382 33.73 6.26 -27.78
C VAL A 382 34.60 7.51 -27.73
N ALA A 383 34.98 7.99 -26.53
CA ALA A 383 35.85 9.15 -26.38
C ALA A 383 37.19 8.96 -27.09
N LYS A 384 37.79 7.77 -26.98
CA LYS A 384 39.02 7.43 -27.69
C LYS A 384 38.83 7.43 -29.22
N ALA A 385 37.79 6.79 -29.73
CA ALA A 385 37.49 6.73 -31.15
C ALA A 385 37.24 8.14 -31.73
N ILE A 386 36.57 9.01 -30.98
CA ILE A 386 36.37 10.41 -31.35
C ILE A 386 37.67 11.20 -31.34
N GLY A 387 38.57 10.94 -30.39
CA GLY A 387 39.93 11.50 -30.41
C GLY A 387 40.72 11.10 -31.66
N GLU A 388 40.59 9.85 -32.11
CA GLU A 388 41.17 9.38 -33.37
C GLU A 388 40.56 10.08 -34.59
N ILE A 389 39.23 10.31 -34.60
CA ILE A 389 38.54 11.09 -35.65
C ILE A 389 39.02 12.55 -35.67
N ALA A 390 39.14 13.20 -34.51
CA ALA A 390 39.62 14.58 -34.43
C ALA A 390 41.06 14.71 -34.97
N LYS A 391 41.93 13.74 -34.62
CA LYS A 391 43.28 13.67 -35.17
C LYS A 391 43.26 13.45 -36.69
N GLY A 392 42.47 12.48 -37.17
CA GLY A 392 42.35 12.20 -38.60
C GLY A 392 41.85 13.41 -39.40
N THR A 393 40.93 14.18 -38.82
CA THR A 393 40.42 15.43 -39.39
C THR A 393 41.51 16.52 -39.46
N THR A 394 42.38 16.60 -38.45
CA THR A 394 43.52 17.51 -38.43
C THR A 394 44.56 17.13 -39.50
N ASP A 395 44.88 15.84 -39.61
CA ASP A 395 45.77 15.31 -40.64
C ASP A 395 45.20 15.54 -42.05
N GLN A 396 43.87 15.46 -42.20
CA GLN A 396 43.16 15.76 -43.43
C GLN A 396 43.29 17.24 -43.83
N ALA A 397 43.18 18.17 -42.87
CA ALA A 397 43.39 19.60 -43.13
C ALA A 397 44.82 19.87 -43.64
N GLY A 398 45.84 19.31 -42.99
CA GLY A 398 47.24 19.44 -43.46
C GLY A 398 47.49 18.81 -44.84
N SER A 399 46.79 17.71 -45.15
CA SER A 399 46.84 17.09 -46.47
C SER A 399 46.21 17.99 -47.53
N LEU A 400 45.10 18.67 -47.22
CA LEU A 400 44.46 19.62 -48.14
C LEU A 400 45.35 20.82 -48.46
N ASP A 401 46.06 21.37 -47.47
CA ASP A 401 47.04 22.44 -47.70
C ASP A 401 48.13 21.99 -48.69
N THR A 402 48.66 20.78 -48.49
CA THR A 402 49.67 20.19 -49.39
C THR A 402 49.13 20.00 -50.82
N ILE A 403 47.87 19.54 -50.96
CA ILE A 403 47.23 19.40 -52.28
C ILE A 403 47.04 20.79 -52.90
N ASN A 404 46.74 21.82 -52.12
CA ASN A 404 46.54 23.18 -52.60
C ASN A 404 47.84 23.74 -53.21
N GLU A 405 48.95 23.61 -52.48
CA GLU A 405 50.27 23.99 -52.96
C GLU A 405 50.63 23.29 -54.28
N ARG A 406 50.40 21.97 -54.36
CA ARG A 406 50.64 21.18 -55.58
C ARG A 406 49.75 21.60 -56.74
N THR A 407 48.50 21.96 -56.46
CA THR A 407 47.53 22.39 -57.47
C THR A 407 47.86 23.80 -57.98
N THR A 408 48.35 24.69 -57.12
CA THR A 408 48.92 25.98 -57.52
C THR A 408 50.15 25.79 -58.41
N ALA A 409 51.07 24.90 -58.05
CA ALA A 409 52.24 24.59 -58.87
C ALA A 409 51.83 24.01 -60.24
N LEU A 410 50.83 23.13 -60.29
CA LEU A 410 50.27 22.60 -61.54
C LEU A 410 49.68 23.73 -62.41
N SER A 411 48.96 24.68 -61.81
CA SER A 411 48.43 25.84 -62.52
C SER A 411 49.54 26.64 -63.22
N GLN A 412 50.65 26.89 -62.53
CA GLN A 412 51.81 27.58 -63.10
C GLN A 412 52.46 26.79 -64.24
N GLN A 413 52.53 25.46 -64.11
CA GLN A 413 53.05 24.59 -65.17
C GLN A 413 52.17 24.60 -66.42
N ILE A 414 50.83 24.57 -66.27
CA ILE A 414 49.89 24.66 -67.39
C ILE A 414 50.04 26.01 -68.11
N GLU A 415 50.18 27.10 -67.36
CA GLU A 415 50.41 28.44 -67.92
C GLU A 415 51.74 28.50 -68.70
N ALA A 416 52.81 27.92 -68.14
CA ALA A 416 54.10 27.84 -68.82
C ALA A 416 54.02 27.04 -70.14
N VAL A 417 53.31 25.91 -70.16
CA VAL A 417 53.07 25.11 -71.37
C VAL A 417 52.26 25.92 -72.40
N THR A 418 51.24 26.62 -71.96
CA THR A 418 50.40 27.45 -72.84
C THR A 418 51.23 28.55 -73.52
N ASN A 419 52.04 29.27 -72.73
CA ASN A 419 52.92 30.32 -73.24
C ASN A 419 54.00 29.78 -74.19
N ALA A 420 54.61 28.64 -73.86
CA ALA A 420 55.59 27.99 -74.72
C ALA A 420 54.97 27.53 -76.05
N THR A 421 53.75 26.98 -76.01
CA THR A 421 53.02 26.52 -77.19
C THR A 421 52.67 27.70 -78.11
N ALA A 422 52.23 28.84 -77.56
CA ALA A 422 52.00 30.06 -78.33
C ALA A 422 53.29 30.59 -78.99
N GLY A 423 54.41 30.54 -78.28
CA GLY A 423 55.72 30.90 -78.85
C GLY A 423 56.14 29.97 -80.00
N MET A 424 55.90 28.66 -79.86
CA MET A 424 56.17 27.68 -80.91
C MET A 424 55.27 27.86 -82.14
N GLU A 425 54.01 28.27 -81.94
CA GLU A 425 53.08 28.56 -83.03
C GLU A 425 53.58 29.74 -83.88
N SER A 426 54.00 30.83 -83.22
CA SER A 426 54.61 31.97 -83.89
C SER A 426 55.87 31.59 -84.68
N LEU A 427 56.77 30.81 -84.08
CA LEU A 427 57.99 30.36 -84.76
C LEU A 427 57.67 29.43 -85.95
N SER A 428 56.62 28.62 -85.80
CA SER A 428 56.14 27.73 -86.86
C SER A 428 55.66 28.51 -88.08
N ASP A 429 54.88 29.58 -87.85
CA ASP A 429 54.38 30.46 -88.90
C ASP A 429 55.50 31.27 -89.57
N GLU A 430 56.45 31.77 -88.80
CA GLU A 430 57.64 32.47 -89.34
C GLU A 430 58.48 31.54 -90.23
N THR A 431 58.71 30.30 -89.80
CA THR A 431 59.45 29.29 -90.58
C THR A 431 58.70 28.92 -91.86
N LYS A 432 57.37 28.82 -91.79
CA LYS A 432 56.51 28.58 -92.96
C LYS A 432 56.63 29.72 -93.97
N THR A 433 56.57 30.96 -93.50
CA THR A 433 56.72 32.17 -94.33
C THR A 433 58.10 32.21 -94.99
N ALA A 434 59.19 32.02 -94.22
CA ALA A 434 60.54 31.97 -94.77
C ALA A 434 60.73 30.85 -95.81
N SER A 435 60.02 29.73 -95.66
CA SER A 435 60.05 28.63 -96.63
C SER A 435 59.33 28.99 -97.94
N TYR A 436 58.23 29.74 -97.88
CA TYR A 436 57.58 30.29 -99.08
C TYR A 436 58.47 31.30 -99.81
N ASP A 437 59.11 32.21 -99.08
CA ASP A 437 60.05 33.17 -99.66
C ASP A 437 61.22 32.44 -100.34
N GLY A 438 61.73 31.37 -99.70
CA GLY A 438 62.75 30.49 -100.27
C GLY A 438 62.31 29.84 -101.59
N LEU A 439 61.08 29.33 -101.66
CA LEU A 439 60.50 28.76 -102.89
C LEU A 439 60.36 29.81 -104.00
N GLU A 440 59.95 31.03 -103.66
CA GLU A 440 59.86 32.13 -104.63
C GLU A 440 61.23 32.47 -105.22
N HIS A 441 62.26 32.60 -104.37
CA HIS A 441 63.63 32.85 -104.81
C HIS A 441 64.19 31.71 -105.68
N LEU A 442 63.87 30.45 -105.37
CA LEU A 442 64.28 29.31 -106.21
C LEU A 442 63.58 29.32 -107.58
N ASN A 443 62.30 29.69 -107.64
CA ASN A 443 61.59 29.85 -108.91
C ASN A 443 62.23 30.94 -109.79
N ILE A 444 62.62 32.07 -109.18
CA ILE A 444 63.38 33.12 -109.88
C ILE A 444 64.74 32.58 -110.38
N LEU A 445 65.47 31.85 -109.54
CA LEU A 445 66.76 31.26 -109.90
C LEU A 445 66.63 30.22 -111.03
N GLN A 446 65.58 29.41 -111.02
CA GLN A 446 65.29 28.44 -112.08
C GLN A 446 65.08 29.14 -113.42
N LYS A 447 64.27 30.21 -113.44
CA LYS A 447 64.05 31.03 -114.64
C LYS A 447 65.36 31.63 -115.16
N LYS A 448 66.18 32.21 -114.27
CA LYS A 448 67.49 32.79 -114.64
C LYS A 448 68.50 31.76 -115.12
N SER A 449 68.45 30.55 -114.56
CA SER A 449 69.30 29.45 -115.01
C SER A 449 68.92 29.03 -116.44
N GLU A 450 67.62 28.97 -116.78
CA GLU A 450 67.18 28.65 -118.14
C GLU A 450 67.61 29.72 -119.16
N GLU A 451 67.50 31.01 -118.78
CA GLU A 451 68.03 32.12 -119.59
C GLU A 451 69.54 31.93 -119.87
N ALA A 452 70.34 31.58 -118.85
CA ALA A 452 71.77 31.33 -119.01
C ALA A 452 72.09 30.12 -119.91
N LYS A 453 71.27 29.06 -119.87
CA LYS A 453 71.41 27.90 -120.77
C LYS A 453 71.21 28.31 -122.23
N HIS A 454 70.19 29.12 -122.51
CA HIS A 454 69.96 29.63 -123.86
C HIS A 454 71.10 30.51 -124.35
N GLU A 455 71.73 31.31 -123.47
CA GLU A 455 72.93 32.07 -123.82
C GLU A 455 74.11 31.14 -124.18
N LEU A 456 74.33 30.06 -123.42
CA LEU A 456 75.38 29.07 -123.73
C LEU A 456 75.14 28.36 -125.07
N GLU A 457 73.89 28.00 -125.39
CA GLU A 457 73.52 27.43 -126.69
C GLU A 457 73.78 28.41 -127.85
N SER A 458 73.52 29.71 -127.62
CA SER A 458 73.83 30.75 -128.60
C SER A 458 75.34 30.88 -128.85
N VAL A 459 76.16 30.88 -127.79
CA VAL A 459 77.62 30.91 -127.90
C VAL A 459 78.15 29.68 -128.66
N GLU A 460 77.62 28.49 -128.36
CA GLU A 460 77.97 27.26 -129.07
C GLU A 460 77.73 27.38 -130.59
N ASN A 461 76.56 27.91 -130.98
CA ASN A 461 76.22 28.12 -132.38
C ASN A 461 77.17 29.11 -133.08
N VAL A 462 77.50 30.22 -132.42
CA VAL A 462 78.43 31.23 -132.96
C VAL A 462 79.83 30.65 -133.17
N ILE A 463 80.33 29.87 -132.22
CA ILE A 463 81.67 29.25 -132.34
C ILE A 463 81.67 28.16 -133.42
N ASN A 464 80.62 27.36 -133.53
CA ASN A 464 80.49 26.38 -134.62
C ASN A 464 80.48 27.06 -136.00
N ASP A 465 79.78 28.19 -136.15
CA ASP A 465 79.81 28.98 -137.40
C ASP A 465 81.20 29.54 -137.68
N LEU A 466 81.90 30.06 -136.65
CA LEU A 466 83.27 30.51 -136.76
C LEU A 466 84.20 29.40 -137.25
N VAL A 467 84.15 28.21 -136.66
CA VAL A 467 84.96 27.05 -137.08
C VAL A 467 84.69 26.70 -138.56
N LYS A 468 83.43 26.76 -139.00
CA LYS A 468 83.04 26.56 -140.39
C LYS A 468 83.68 27.59 -141.33
N LYS A 469 83.56 28.88 -141.00
CA LYS A 469 84.17 29.97 -141.78
C LYS A 469 85.69 29.88 -141.81
N MET A 470 86.33 29.51 -140.69
CA MET A 470 87.78 29.30 -140.64
C MET A 470 88.23 28.19 -141.59
N LYS A 471 87.44 27.12 -141.73
CA LYS A 471 87.71 26.04 -142.70
C LYS A 471 87.57 26.53 -144.14
N GLU A 472 86.53 27.30 -144.46
CA GLU A 472 86.38 27.91 -145.79
C GLU A 472 87.57 28.82 -146.13
N ILE A 473 88.09 29.59 -145.17
CA ILE A 473 89.29 30.42 -145.38
C ILE A 473 90.54 29.55 -145.59
N ASP A 474 90.72 28.46 -144.83
CA ASP A 474 91.87 27.56 -145.03
C ASP A 474 91.89 26.95 -146.45
N ASP A 475 90.73 26.57 -146.98
CA ASP A 475 90.57 26.07 -148.35
C ASP A 475 90.98 27.13 -149.41
N VAL A 476 90.60 28.41 -149.18
CA VAL A 476 91.01 29.53 -150.03
C VAL A 476 92.52 29.76 -149.95
N ILE A 477 93.09 29.73 -148.75
CA ILE A 477 94.53 29.92 -148.52
C ILE A 477 95.36 28.78 -149.14
N GLN A 478 94.86 27.55 -149.11
CA GLN A 478 95.46 26.43 -149.83
C GLN A 478 95.48 26.66 -151.34
N THR A 479 94.40 27.19 -151.89
CA THR A 479 94.31 27.54 -153.31
C THR A 479 95.31 28.65 -153.67
N ILE A 480 95.39 29.73 -152.88
CA ILE A 480 96.35 30.82 -153.11
C ILE A 480 97.79 30.31 -153.00
N THR A 481 98.10 29.46 -152.02
CA THR A 481 99.44 28.86 -151.87
C THR A 481 99.83 28.05 -153.11
N ALA A 482 98.89 27.28 -153.68
CA ALA A 482 99.12 26.53 -154.91
C ALA A 482 99.35 27.47 -156.12
N ILE A 483 98.57 28.56 -156.23
CA ILE A 483 98.75 29.59 -157.28
C ILE A 483 100.11 30.27 -157.13
N SER A 484 100.50 30.68 -155.92
CA SER A 484 101.81 31.30 -155.67
C SER A 484 102.96 30.33 -155.95
N GLY A 485 102.82 29.05 -155.62
CA GLY A 485 103.77 28.00 -156.00
C GLY A 485 103.92 27.84 -157.53
N GLN A 486 102.80 27.81 -158.26
CA GLN A 486 102.80 27.78 -159.73
C GLN A 486 103.41 29.06 -160.33
N THR A 487 103.10 30.23 -159.75
CA THR A 487 103.59 31.54 -160.20
C THR A 487 105.09 31.66 -159.97
N ASN A 488 105.60 31.15 -158.84
CA ASN A 488 107.03 31.07 -158.56
C ASN A 488 107.77 30.19 -159.58
N LEU A 489 107.20 29.04 -159.94
CA LEU A 489 107.72 28.15 -160.98
C LEU A 489 107.70 28.79 -162.39
N LEU A 490 106.60 29.46 -162.74
CA LEU A 490 106.47 30.20 -164.01
C LEU A 490 107.47 31.36 -164.09
N ALA A 491 107.61 32.13 -163.02
CA ALA A 491 108.55 33.23 -162.91
C ALA A 491 110.01 32.75 -162.94
N LEU A 492 110.33 31.65 -162.28
CA LEU A 492 111.64 31.01 -162.34
C LEU A 492 111.99 30.57 -163.77
N ASN A 493 111.05 29.91 -164.46
CA ASN A 493 111.22 29.53 -165.87
C ASN A 493 111.41 30.75 -166.77
N ALA A 494 110.66 31.83 -166.53
CA ALA A 494 110.80 33.09 -167.27
C ALA A 494 112.14 33.81 -166.98
N SER A 495 112.62 33.83 -165.74
CA SER A 495 113.95 34.36 -165.38
C SER A 495 115.08 33.56 -166.03
N ILE A 496 114.97 32.24 -166.10
CA ILE A 496 115.93 31.35 -166.79
C ILE A 496 115.98 31.67 -168.29
N GLU A 497 114.82 31.79 -168.95
CA GLU A 497 114.77 32.06 -170.39
C GLU A 497 115.19 33.50 -170.74
N ALA A 498 114.90 34.47 -169.86
CA ALA A 498 115.38 35.84 -169.98
C ALA A 498 116.91 35.97 -169.80
N ALA A 499 117.52 35.17 -168.90
CA ALA A 499 118.98 35.07 -168.78
C ALA A 499 119.62 34.46 -170.04
N ARG A 500 118.89 33.57 -170.74
CA ARG A 500 119.30 32.91 -171.99
C ARG A 500 119.33 33.85 -173.19
N ALA A 501 118.48 34.89 -173.22
CA ALA A 501 118.38 35.88 -174.28
C ALA A 501 119.45 37.01 -174.23
N GLY A 502 120.38 36.97 -173.27
CA GLY A 502 121.51 37.91 -173.18
C GLY A 502 121.10 39.38 -172.98
N GLU A 503 121.79 40.33 -173.62
CA GLU A 503 121.55 41.78 -173.47
C GLU A 503 120.10 42.20 -173.77
N HIS A 504 119.41 41.50 -174.68
CA HIS A 504 118.01 41.80 -175.04
C HIS A 504 116.98 41.33 -173.98
N GLY A 505 117.36 40.41 -173.08
CA GLY A 505 116.50 39.83 -172.05
C GLY A 505 116.55 40.52 -170.68
N LYS A 506 117.48 41.48 -170.47
CA LYS A 506 117.73 42.11 -169.16
C LYS A 506 116.48 42.72 -168.52
N GLY A 507 115.65 43.45 -169.28
CA GLY A 507 114.41 44.03 -168.75
C GLY A 507 113.38 42.98 -168.32
N PHE A 508 113.28 41.88 -169.08
CA PHE A 508 112.37 40.78 -168.79
C PHE A 508 112.85 39.94 -167.58
N ALA A 509 114.16 39.74 -167.43
CA ALA A 509 114.75 39.02 -166.31
C ALA A 509 114.48 39.74 -164.98
N VAL A 510 114.53 41.08 -164.97
CA VAL A 510 114.20 41.90 -163.79
C VAL A 510 112.72 41.73 -163.42
N VAL A 511 111.81 41.79 -164.39
CA VAL A 511 110.36 41.59 -164.12
C VAL A 511 110.08 40.17 -163.64
N ALA A 512 110.70 39.14 -164.24
CA ALA A 512 110.51 37.76 -163.83
C ALA A 512 111.06 37.48 -162.42
N ASP A 513 112.23 38.02 -162.06
CA ASP A 513 112.75 37.88 -160.68
C ASP A 513 111.91 38.67 -159.66
N GLU A 514 111.30 39.80 -160.07
CA GLU A 514 110.36 40.55 -159.23
C GLU A 514 109.05 39.77 -159.02
N VAL A 515 108.50 39.13 -160.06
CA VAL A 515 107.32 38.24 -159.96
C VAL A 515 107.63 37.00 -159.10
N ARG A 516 108.84 36.43 -159.22
CA ARG A 516 109.30 35.31 -158.39
C ARG A 516 109.34 35.72 -156.91
N LYS A 517 109.94 36.88 -156.61
CA LYS A 517 109.96 37.44 -155.24
C LYS A 517 108.55 37.72 -154.72
N LEU A 518 107.65 38.27 -155.52
CA LEU A 518 106.23 38.48 -155.15
C LEU A 518 105.51 37.15 -154.87
N ALA A 519 105.78 36.11 -155.66
CA ALA A 519 105.21 34.78 -155.45
C ALA A 519 105.75 34.11 -154.16
N GLU A 520 107.06 34.22 -153.88
CA GLU A 520 107.66 33.78 -152.61
C GLU A 520 107.12 34.57 -151.41
N GLN A 521 106.96 35.89 -151.54
CA GLN A 521 106.34 36.73 -150.51
C GLN A 521 104.87 36.35 -150.29
N SER A 522 104.13 36.06 -151.36
CA SER A 522 102.74 35.62 -151.28
C SER A 522 102.62 34.25 -150.62
N ALA A 523 103.48 33.29 -150.95
CA ALA A 523 103.53 31.99 -150.29
C ALA A 523 103.87 32.10 -148.79
N LYS A 524 104.80 32.99 -148.43
CA LYS A 524 105.12 33.28 -147.02
C LYS A 524 103.95 33.96 -146.30
N ALA A 525 103.24 34.86 -146.97
CA ALA A 525 102.05 35.50 -146.42
C ALA A 525 100.91 34.49 -146.19
N THR A 526 100.67 33.57 -147.14
CA THR A 526 99.66 32.52 -146.98
C THR A 526 100.03 31.52 -145.90
N GLU A 527 101.31 31.21 -145.71
CA GLU A 527 101.80 30.38 -144.60
C GLU A 527 101.52 31.04 -143.23
N MET A 528 101.78 32.34 -143.09
CA MET A 528 101.45 33.09 -141.87
C MET A 528 99.93 33.13 -141.61
N ILE A 529 99.11 33.30 -142.65
CA ILE A 529 97.65 33.26 -142.52
C ILE A 529 97.19 31.87 -142.10
N ARG A 530 97.73 30.80 -142.71
CA ARG A 530 97.42 29.40 -142.33
C ARG A 530 97.75 29.15 -140.86
N ALA A 531 98.92 29.59 -140.39
CA ALA A 531 99.29 29.48 -138.98
C ALA A 531 98.30 30.23 -138.05
N THR A 532 97.83 31.42 -138.49
CA THR A 532 96.81 32.18 -137.76
C THR A 532 95.46 31.46 -137.74
N ILE A 533 95.05 30.84 -138.84
CA ILE A 533 93.81 30.05 -138.93
C ILE A 533 93.86 28.86 -137.98
N ALA A 534 94.97 28.12 -137.98
CA ALA A 534 95.18 26.99 -137.08
C ALA A 534 95.10 27.43 -135.60
N ALA A 535 95.70 28.57 -135.26
CA ALA A 535 95.62 29.14 -133.91
C ALA A 535 94.18 29.51 -133.52
N ILE A 536 93.40 30.13 -134.41
CA ILE A 536 91.98 30.46 -134.15
C ILE A 536 91.14 29.18 -134.01
N GLN A 537 91.37 28.16 -134.84
CA GLN A 537 90.69 26.86 -134.71
C GLN A 537 90.99 26.19 -133.37
N GLN A 538 92.25 26.22 -132.93
CA GLN A 538 92.64 25.72 -131.60
C GLN A 538 91.93 26.50 -130.48
N GLN A 539 91.91 27.84 -130.56
CA GLN A 539 91.21 28.67 -129.58
C GLN A 539 89.69 28.40 -129.57
N ALA A 540 89.06 28.25 -130.74
CA ALA A 540 87.65 27.88 -130.86
C ALA A 540 87.36 26.51 -130.23
N GLY A 541 88.27 25.54 -130.39
CA GLY A 541 88.19 24.24 -129.70
C GLY A 541 88.22 24.37 -128.18
N LEU A 542 89.12 25.20 -127.62
CA LEU A 542 89.16 25.48 -126.19
C LEU A 542 87.88 26.16 -125.68
N VAL A 543 87.29 27.07 -126.47
CA VAL A 543 86.00 27.70 -126.14
C VAL A 543 84.88 26.66 -126.16
N MET A 544 84.82 25.76 -127.14
CA MET A 544 83.82 24.68 -127.19
C MET A 544 83.93 23.73 -125.99
N GLU A 545 85.14 23.38 -125.56
CA GLU A 545 85.33 22.60 -124.34
C GLU A 545 84.83 23.35 -123.10
N ALA A 546 85.08 24.67 -123.02
CA ALA A 546 84.57 25.50 -121.94
C ALA A 546 83.03 25.56 -121.93
N VAL A 547 82.39 25.74 -123.09
CA VAL A 547 80.92 25.72 -123.23
C VAL A 547 80.35 24.36 -122.81
N ARG A 548 80.98 23.24 -123.21
CA ARG A 548 80.55 21.90 -122.80
C ARG A 548 80.62 21.72 -121.28
N ARG A 549 81.70 22.18 -120.65
CA ARG A 549 81.82 22.17 -119.17
C ARG A 549 80.77 23.05 -118.51
N SER A 550 80.48 24.24 -119.06
CA SER A 550 79.44 25.13 -118.53
C SER A 550 78.04 24.53 -118.65
N LYS A 551 77.72 23.83 -119.75
CA LYS A 551 76.45 23.09 -119.90
C LYS A 551 76.29 21.99 -118.86
N GLN A 552 77.36 21.20 -118.63
CA GLN A 552 77.35 20.18 -117.58
C GLN A 552 77.13 20.80 -116.19
N ALA A 553 77.83 21.89 -115.88
CA ALA A 553 77.67 22.60 -114.61
C ALA A 553 76.24 23.17 -114.44
N TYR A 554 75.62 23.64 -115.53
CA TYR A 554 74.22 24.07 -115.52
C TYR A 554 73.26 22.90 -115.22
N ASP A 555 73.45 21.73 -115.82
CA ASP A 555 72.58 20.57 -115.57
C ASP A 555 72.67 20.12 -114.10
N GLU A 556 73.89 20.08 -113.54
CA GLU A 556 74.14 19.81 -112.11
C GLU A 556 73.49 20.88 -111.21
N GLN A 557 73.61 22.16 -111.57
CA GLN A 557 72.96 23.26 -110.85
C GLN A 557 71.42 23.14 -110.89
N ARG A 558 70.83 22.79 -112.03
CA ARG A 558 69.39 22.63 -112.19
C ARG A 558 68.85 21.54 -111.27
N GLU A 559 69.53 20.39 -111.20
CA GLU A 559 69.18 19.30 -110.29
C GLU A 559 69.26 19.76 -108.83
N ALA A 560 70.34 20.45 -108.43
CA ALA A 560 70.49 21.00 -107.09
C ALA A 560 69.37 21.99 -106.72
N VAL A 561 68.97 22.87 -107.65
CA VAL A 561 67.85 23.82 -107.45
C VAL A 561 66.54 23.06 -107.25
N HIS A 562 66.26 22.02 -108.04
CA HIS A 562 65.05 21.21 -107.90
C HIS A 562 65.00 20.50 -106.54
N THR A 563 66.07 19.81 -106.15
CA THR A 563 66.15 19.13 -104.85
C THR A 563 66.02 20.11 -103.67
N THR A 564 66.56 21.32 -103.82
CA THR A 564 66.39 22.37 -102.81
C THR A 564 64.93 22.83 -102.73
N GLY A 565 64.24 22.96 -103.86
CA GLY A 565 62.81 23.27 -103.92
C GLY A 565 61.95 22.21 -103.24
N ASP A 566 62.19 20.93 -103.54
CA ASP A 566 61.50 19.81 -102.89
C ASP A 566 61.70 19.83 -101.36
N SER A 567 62.89 20.22 -100.91
CA SER A 567 63.22 20.35 -99.48
C SER A 567 62.39 21.44 -98.81
N PHE A 568 62.24 22.61 -99.43
CA PHE A 568 61.38 23.68 -98.90
C PHE A 568 59.89 23.27 -98.87
N VAL A 569 59.38 22.60 -99.90
CA VAL A 569 58.00 22.06 -99.89
C VAL A 569 57.80 21.11 -98.71
N LYS A 570 58.77 20.23 -98.47
CA LYS A 570 58.74 19.32 -97.33
C LYS A 570 58.76 20.06 -96.00
N ILE A 571 59.60 21.09 -95.85
CA ILE A 571 59.64 21.93 -94.64
C ILE A 571 58.28 22.58 -94.40
N THR A 572 57.67 23.21 -95.40
CA THR A 572 56.33 23.81 -95.28
C THR A 572 55.29 22.81 -94.81
N GLY A 573 55.27 21.59 -95.38
CA GLY A 573 54.36 20.53 -94.94
C GLY A 573 54.62 20.05 -93.50
N MET A 574 55.89 19.97 -93.08
CA MET A 574 56.25 19.67 -91.68
C MET A 574 55.78 20.78 -90.73
N MET A 575 55.86 22.06 -91.13
CA MET A 575 55.37 23.18 -90.30
C MET A 575 53.85 23.18 -90.14
N GLU A 576 53.09 22.75 -91.15
CA GLU A 576 51.64 22.56 -91.02
C GLU A 576 51.26 21.44 -90.04
N GLN A 577 52.04 20.35 -90.04
CA GLN A 577 51.87 19.27 -89.06
C GLN A 577 52.20 19.77 -87.64
N VAL A 578 53.27 20.56 -87.48
CA VAL A 578 53.63 21.19 -86.20
C VAL A 578 52.51 22.09 -85.71
N ALA A 579 51.97 22.98 -86.56
CA ALA A 579 50.84 23.85 -86.20
C ALA A 579 49.62 23.06 -85.71
N THR A 580 49.28 21.96 -86.41
CA THR A 580 48.17 21.06 -86.01
C THR A 580 48.43 20.41 -84.64
N ALA A 581 49.67 19.97 -84.39
CA ALA A 581 50.05 19.39 -83.10
C ALA A 581 49.99 20.42 -81.96
N LEU A 582 50.43 21.66 -82.20
CA LEU A 582 50.37 22.75 -81.23
C LEU A 582 48.92 23.12 -80.86
N ALA A 583 48.00 23.15 -81.82
CA ALA A 583 46.58 23.33 -81.55
C ALA A 583 46.01 22.23 -80.66
N GLY A 584 46.43 20.97 -80.88
CA GLY A 584 46.09 19.85 -80.00
C GLY A 584 46.60 20.02 -78.56
N ILE A 585 47.84 20.50 -78.40
CA ILE A 585 48.45 20.78 -77.09
C ILE A 585 47.69 21.90 -76.36
N MET A 586 47.31 22.98 -77.05
CA MET A 586 46.53 24.06 -76.44
C MET A 586 45.18 23.58 -75.91
N GLU A 587 44.49 22.72 -76.66
CA GLU A 587 43.20 22.17 -76.23
C GLU A 587 43.36 21.24 -75.01
N GLU A 588 44.42 20.44 -74.95
CA GLU A 588 44.75 19.66 -73.74
C GLU A 588 45.11 20.55 -72.54
N ALA A 589 45.87 21.63 -72.76
CA ALA A 589 46.20 22.58 -71.70
C ALA A 589 44.93 23.22 -71.11
N LYS A 590 43.96 23.57 -71.97
CA LYS A 590 42.64 24.07 -71.54
C LYS A 590 41.85 23.04 -70.74
N ARG A 591 41.84 21.77 -71.17
CA ARG A 591 41.23 20.66 -70.40
C ARG A 591 41.90 20.47 -69.04
N MET A 592 43.23 20.46 -69.00
CA MET A 592 43.99 20.36 -67.74
C MET A 592 43.64 21.49 -66.79
N ASN A 593 43.50 22.72 -67.29
CA ASN A 593 43.13 23.86 -66.46
C ASN A 593 41.73 23.71 -65.86
N ALA A 594 40.74 23.25 -66.65
CA ALA A 594 39.39 22.97 -66.16
C ALA A 594 39.38 21.86 -65.09
N SER A 595 40.08 20.74 -65.34
CA SER A 595 40.19 19.66 -64.35
C SER A 595 40.91 20.10 -63.08
N LYS A 596 41.91 20.98 -63.20
CA LYS A 596 42.58 21.60 -62.05
C LYS A 596 41.60 22.46 -61.24
N ASP A 597 40.71 23.23 -61.88
CA ASP A 597 39.69 24.01 -61.17
C ASP A 597 38.64 23.12 -60.48
N ASP A 598 38.25 22.00 -61.10
CA ASP A 598 37.39 20.99 -60.45
C ASP A 598 38.03 20.41 -59.19
N VAL A 599 39.35 20.12 -59.22
CA VAL A 599 40.10 19.67 -58.04
C VAL A 599 40.08 20.72 -56.93
N VAL A 600 40.29 22.00 -57.26
CA VAL A 600 40.22 23.09 -56.28
C VAL A 600 38.82 23.16 -55.63
N GLY A 601 37.75 23.05 -56.43
CA GLY A 601 36.37 23.03 -55.91
C GLY A 601 36.10 21.83 -55.01
N ALA A 602 36.55 20.63 -55.38
CA ALA A 602 36.43 19.43 -54.56
C ALA A 602 37.16 19.58 -53.22
N MET A 603 38.36 20.16 -53.23
CA MET A 603 39.11 20.41 -52.00
C MET A 603 38.42 21.38 -51.05
N GLN A 604 37.80 22.45 -51.55
CA GLN A 604 37.03 23.38 -50.71
C GLN A 604 35.87 22.68 -50.01
N ASN A 605 35.18 21.77 -50.70
CA ASN A 605 34.12 20.96 -50.09
C ASN A 605 34.67 20.01 -49.03
N ILE A 606 35.81 19.34 -49.30
CA ILE A 606 36.44 18.45 -48.31
C ILE A 606 36.91 19.25 -47.09
N ALA A 607 37.43 20.47 -47.27
CA ALA A 607 37.81 21.35 -46.17
C ALA A 607 36.61 21.71 -45.29
N ALA A 608 35.47 22.06 -45.89
CA ALA A 608 34.24 22.35 -45.16
C ALA A 608 33.75 21.13 -44.36
N ILE A 609 33.77 19.93 -44.97
CA ILE A 609 33.39 18.67 -44.31
C ILE A 609 34.34 18.36 -43.15
N ALA A 610 35.66 18.53 -43.34
CA ALA A 610 36.64 18.32 -42.29
C ALA A 610 36.38 19.28 -41.11
N GLN A 611 36.10 20.56 -41.37
CA GLN A 611 35.80 21.53 -40.32
C GLN A 611 34.52 21.17 -39.54
N GLN A 612 33.49 20.68 -40.22
CA GLN A 612 32.27 20.17 -39.57
C GLN A 612 32.53 18.90 -38.76
N ALA A 613 33.35 17.98 -39.28
CA ALA A 613 33.73 16.76 -38.59
C ALA A 613 34.54 17.05 -37.32
N ALA A 614 35.42 18.06 -37.34
CA ALA A 614 36.14 18.51 -36.16
C ALA A 614 35.19 19.04 -35.08
N ALA A 615 34.25 19.92 -35.46
CA ALA A 615 33.27 20.46 -34.51
C ALA A 615 32.36 19.36 -33.93
N ALA A 616 31.90 18.42 -34.76
CA ALA A 616 31.11 17.28 -34.31
C ALA A 616 31.92 16.36 -33.38
N ALA A 617 33.21 16.14 -33.67
CA ALA A 617 34.08 15.36 -32.80
C ALA A 617 34.25 16.03 -31.42
N GLU A 618 34.41 17.36 -31.36
CA GLU A 618 34.47 18.09 -30.09
C GLU A 618 33.17 17.95 -29.28
N GLU A 619 32.00 18.07 -29.93
CA GLU A 619 30.70 17.95 -29.27
C GLU A 619 30.44 16.54 -28.73
N VAL A 620 30.79 15.51 -29.50
CA VAL A 620 30.66 14.11 -29.04
C VAL A 620 31.68 13.79 -27.95
N ALA A 621 32.89 14.35 -28.01
CA ALA A 621 33.88 14.19 -26.93
C ALA A 621 33.38 14.79 -25.62
N ALA A 622 32.82 16.01 -25.66
CA ALA A 622 32.21 16.63 -24.49
C ALA A 622 31.03 15.81 -23.94
N SER A 623 30.17 15.32 -24.82
CA SER A 623 29.03 14.47 -24.45
C SER A 623 29.47 13.15 -23.80
N ALA A 624 30.56 12.55 -24.29
CA ALA A 624 31.12 11.33 -23.71
C ALA A 624 31.68 11.59 -22.29
N ASP A 625 32.31 12.73 -22.07
CA ASP A 625 32.82 13.13 -20.74
C ASP A 625 31.67 13.39 -19.74
N ASP A 626 30.63 14.12 -20.17
CA ASP A 626 29.40 14.31 -19.38
C ASP A 626 28.73 12.98 -19.04
N GLN A 627 28.70 12.03 -19.98
CA GLN A 627 28.14 10.70 -19.79
C GLN A 627 28.95 9.89 -18.78
N LEU A 628 30.28 9.97 -18.80
CA LEU A 628 31.14 9.32 -17.81
C LEU A 628 30.87 9.88 -16.40
N GLN A 629 30.71 11.20 -16.26
CA GLN A 629 30.38 11.82 -14.98
C GLN A 629 28.99 11.38 -14.47
N ALA A 630 28.00 11.34 -15.35
CA ALA A 630 26.65 10.87 -15.01
C ALA A 630 26.67 9.39 -14.57
N LEU A 631 27.39 8.54 -15.27
CA LEU A 631 27.50 7.11 -14.93
C LEU A 631 28.22 6.88 -13.61
N SER A 632 29.26 7.65 -13.30
CA SER A 632 29.90 7.61 -11.98
C SER A 632 28.89 7.87 -10.85
N THR A 633 27.96 8.81 -11.06
CA THR A 633 26.90 9.12 -10.08
C THR A 633 25.87 7.98 -9.97
N VAL A 634 25.56 7.30 -11.08
CA VAL A 634 24.67 6.13 -11.09
C VAL A 634 25.31 4.97 -10.34
N THR A 635 26.60 4.70 -10.56
CA THR A 635 27.35 3.67 -9.82
C THR A 635 27.34 3.93 -8.33
N GLU A 636 27.65 5.17 -7.90
CA GLU A 636 27.60 5.56 -6.48
C GLU A 636 26.19 5.40 -5.88
N SER A 637 25.16 5.75 -6.65
CA SER A 637 23.76 5.57 -6.24
C SER A 637 23.37 4.10 -6.12
N ALA A 638 23.85 3.24 -7.02
CA ALA A 638 23.63 1.80 -6.99
C ALA A 638 24.30 1.16 -5.77
N GLU A 639 25.53 1.55 -5.45
CA GLU A 639 26.23 1.12 -4.22
C GLU A 639 25.46 1.54 -2.96
N ALA A 640 24.97 2.79 -2.91
CA ALA A 640 24.16 3.28 -1.80
C ALA A 640 22.84 2.49 -1.65
N LEU A 641 22.18 2.15 -2.76
CA LEU A 641 20.99 1.29 -2.79
C LEU A 641 21.27 -0.13 -2.29
N SER A 642 22.41 -0.71 -2.69
CA SER A 642 22.86 -2.03 -2.24
C SER A 642 23.10 -2.02 -0.72
N GLU A 643 23.77 -0.99 -0.18
CA GLU A 643 23.99 -0.85 1.26
C GLU A 643 22.67 -0.62 2.03
N MET A 644 21.77 0.25 1.54
CA MET A 644 20.44 0.43 2.13
C MET A 644 19.64 -0.88 2.15
N SER A 645 19.69 -1.66 1.07
CA SER A 645 19.06 -2.96 1.01
C SER A 645 19.63 -3.92 2.06
N ARG A 646 20.96 -3.95 2.22
CA ARG A 646 21.64 -4.74 3.25
C ARG A 646 21.23 -4.34 4.67
N GLN A 647 21.13 -3.04 4.95
CA GLN A 647 20.65 -2.52 6.23
C GLN A 647 19.18 -2.89 6.49
N LEU A 648 18.33 -2.79 5.47
CA LEU A 648 16.92 -3.18 5.58
C LEU A 648 16.78 -4.69 5.80
N LYS A 649 17.60 -5.51 5.13
CA LYS A 649 17.69 -6.96 5.35
C LYS A 649 18.00 -7.29 6.82
N GLN A 650 19.00 -6.64 7.40
CA GLN A 650 19.35 -6.82 8.82
C GLN A 650 18.20 -6.42 9.77
N LEU A 651 17.43 -5.39 9.43
CA LEU A 651 16.26 -5.00 10.23
C LEU A 651 15.13 -6.04 10.14
N VAL A 652 14.90 -6.60 8.97
CA VAL A 652 13.89 -7.63 8.71
C VAL A 652 14.29 -8.96 9.36
N GLU A 653 15.58 -9.31 9.38
CA GLU A 653 16.11 -10.52 10.03
C GLU A 653 15.94 -10.52 11.57
N LYS A 654 15.65 -9.36 12.19
CA LYS A 654 15.26 -9.31 13.62
C LYS A 654 13.92 -9.99 13.88
N PHE A 655 13.08 -10.15 12.86
CA PHE A 655 11.80 -10.83 12.97
C PHE A 655 11.93 -12.31 12.61
N LYS A 656 11.56 -13.18 13.56
CA LYS A 656 11.55 -14.62 13.34
C LYS A 656 10.22 -15.03 12.71
N ILE A 657 10.26 -15.41 11.44
CA ILE A 657 9.08 -15.77 10.63
C ILE A 657 8.89 -17.28 10.47
N SER A 658 9.92 -18.08 10.74
CA SER A 658 9.92 -19.55 10.65
C SER A 658 10.53 -20.21 11.87
#